data_AF-A5AZ07-F1
#
_entry.id   AF-A5AZ07-F1
#
_cell.length_a   1.000
_cell.length_b   1.000
_cell.length_c   1.000
_cell.angle_alpha   90.00
_cell.angle_beta   90.00
_cell.angle_gamma   90.00
#
_symmetry.space_group_name_H-M   'P 1'
#
loop_
_entity.id
_entity.type
_entity.pdbx_description
1 polymer ?
#
loop_
_entity_poly.entity_id
_entity_poly.type
_entity_poly.pdbx_seq_one_letter_code
_entity_poly.pdbx_strand_id
1 'polypeptide(L)'
;MACPKLSFNCALTSLFDKRIVARHPDGWKLYRWNASLETSQMVQVSNMACGGWMECVIRDITNGPSVQHGMRRMMEYVIRDITNGPSVQHGMRRMGKMGSEGGVAMRKPRFLCLHGFRTSADILQKQVGKWPESVLGQVDLVFADAPFPSNGKSDVEGIFDPPYYEWFQFNKVFFEGKFVGFGLRQEFTEYTNFDECLAYIEDYMIKHGPFDGLLGFSQGAILSAALPGLQAKGLALTKVPKINFLIIIGGAKLKSPSLAEKAYSSTIQCQSIHFLGETDFLRQYGIELLESFVDPLVIHHPKGHTVPRLGRSITMRCLTLPQSLPVSLLSINKTHVFRSGFSYPFWRSTVGSFCSTSGVFTRMGDRGVSALQSFHNQDSISYLLQREAAEIDETLMGPLGFSVDQLMELAGLSVATSIAEVYRPSEYNRVLAICGPGNNGGDGLVAARHLHHFGYKPYICYPKRTPKPLYTGLVTQLESLSVPFLSVEDLPLDLSNDFDILVDAMFGFSFHGWHVEEGDIDGEGIKPDMLVSLTAPKLCAKKFSGPHHFLGGRFVPPFIADKFKLHLPPYPGTAMCVRIGKPPQIDISALRENYISPEFLEEYVEADPMDQFRKWFDDAVVAGLKEPNAMALSTAGKDGKPSSRIVLLKGVDKDGFVWYTNYGSRKAHEISENPHASLLFYWDGLNRQVRIEGPVQKVSELESEQYFHSRPRGSQIGAIVSKQSTIVPGRHVLHQEYKELENKFSDGSMIPKPKYWGGYRLKPELFEFWQGQQSRLHDRLFNPISF
;
A
#
# COMPACT_ATOMS: atom_id res chain seq x y z
N MET A 1 -69.95 21.29 3.46
CA MET A 1 -69.96 21.88 2.09
C MET A 1 -68.54 21.77 1.56
N ALA A 2 -68.25 21.37 0.32
CA ALA A 2 -69.06 20.65 -0.67
C ALA A 2 -68.10 19.79 -1.53
N CYS A 3 -68.59 18.68 -2.07
CA CYS A 3 -67.86 17.83 -3.01
C CYS A 3 -68.76 17.58 -4.22
N PRO A 4 -68.18 17.53 -5.43
CA PRO A 4 -68.52 16.48 -6.40
C PRO A 4 -67.24 15.72 -6.82
N LYS A 5 -67.21 14.37 -6.88
CA LYS A 5 -68.03 13.43 -7.69
C LYS A 5 -67.79 13.62 -9.20
N LEU A 6 -67.64 12.59 -10.04
CA LEU A 6 -67.89 11.14 -9.89
C LEU A 6 -67.17 10.39 -11.05
N SER A 7 -66.64 9.17 -10.85
CA SER A 7 -67.15 7.88 -11.43
C SER A 7 -66.05 7.15 -12.23
N PHE A 8 -66.01 5.81 -12.44
CA PHE A 8 -66.80 4.66 -11.92
C PHE A 8 -66.02 3.34 -12.19
N ASN A 9 -66.17 2.32 -11.32
CA ASN A 9 -66.01 0.86 -11.57
C ASN A 9 -64.65 0.30 -12.11
N CYS A 10 -64.27 -0.97 -11.94
CA CYS A 10 -64.98 -2.17 -11.46
C CYS A 10 -64.02 -3.21 -10.83
N ALA A 11 -64.55 -4.13 -10.00
CA ALA A 11 -64.37 -5.60 -9.97
C ALA A 11 -63.05 -6.28 -10.49
N LEU A 12 -62.60 -7.47 -10.00
CA LEU A 12 -63.01 -8.40 -8.93
C LEU A 12 -61.90 -9.48 -8.76
N THR A 13 -61.92 -10.22 -7.64
CA THR A 13 -61.39 -11.59 -7.42
C THR A 13 -59.94 -11.97 -7.76
N SER A 14 -59.25 -12.35 -6.68
CA SER A 14 -58.40 -13.55 -6.54
C SER A 14 -58.42 -14.61 -7.65
N LEU A 15 -57.26 -15.23 -7.90
CA LEU A 15 -57.13 -16.70 -7.92
C LEU A 15 -55.67 -17.14 -7.75
N PHE A 16 -55.46 -18.16 -6.90
CA PHE A 16 -54.36 -19.10 -7.11
C PHE A 16 -54.61 -19.80 -8.45
N ASP A 17 -53.69 -19.73 -9.41
CA ASP A 17 -53.25 -20.95 -10.11
C ASP A 17 -52.02 -20.79 -11.03
N LYS A 18 -51.36 -21.93 -11.25
CA LYS A 18 -50.55 -22.33 -12.42
C LYS A 18 -49.83 -21.26 -13.26
N ARG A 19 -48.51 -21.41 -13.32
CA ARG A 19 -47.87 -21.78 -14.60
C ARG A 19 -47.15 -23.12 -14.44
N ILE A 20 -47.72 -24.14 -15.08
CA ILE A 20 -47.09 -25.45 -15.25
C ILE A 20 -46.15 -25.38 -16.47
N VAL A 21 -45.08 -26.16 -16.40
CA VAL A 21 -43.98 -26.33 -17.35
C VAL A 21 -44.45 -26.71 -18.76
N ALA A 22 -43.78 -26.20 -19.82
CA ALA A 22 -43.11 -26.99 -20.89
C ALA A 22 -43.11 -26.34 -22.30
N ARG A 23 -41.90 -26.06 -22.82
CA ARG A 23 -41.35 -26.54 -24.12
C ARG A 23 -39.82 -26.65 -23.95
N HIS A 24 -39.24 -27.84 -23.74
CA HIS A 24 -38.74 -28.80 -24.75
C HIS A 24 -37.43 -28.38 -25.47
N PRO A 25 -36.38 -29.23 -25.54
CA PRO A 25 -35.88 -30.18 -24.53
C PRO A 25 -34.74 -29.61 -23.65
N ASP A 26 -33.94 -28.66 -24.16
CA ASP A 26 -32.64 -28.27 -23.59
C ASP A 26 -32.59 -26.75 -23.31
N GLY A 27 -32.88 -26.32 -22.08
CA GLY A 27 -32.96 -24.89 -21.76
C GLY A 27 -33.09 -24.53 -20.28
N TRP A 28 -32.96 -23.23 -20.01
CA TRP A 28 -32.89 -22.61 -18.68
C TRP A 28 -34.13 -22.82 -17.79
N LYS A 29 -33.91 -22.93 -16.47
CA LYS A 29 -34.94 -23.16 -15.44
C LYS A 29 -34.71 -22.30 -14.19
N LEU A 30 -35.76 -21.65 -13.69
CA LEU A 30 -35.80 -20.84 -12.46
C LEU A 30 -36.27 -21.67 -11.24
N TYR A 31 -35.75 -21.39 -10.04
CA TYR A 31 -36.11 -22.07 -8.78
C TYR A 31 -36.44 -21.10 -7.63
N ARG A 32 -37.28 -21.53 -6.67
CA ARG A 32 -37.80 -20.70 -5.55
C ARG A 32 -37.18 -21.08 -4.19
N TRP A 33 -36.99 -20.11 -3.31
CA TRP A 33 -36.60 -20.32 -1.90
C TRP A 33 -37.57 -19.65 -0.91
N ASN A 34 -37.48 -19.98 0.38
CA ASN A 34 -38.42 -19.59 1.43
C ASN A 34 -37.67 -19.35 2.75
N ALA A 35 -37.90 -18.22 3.44
CA ALA A 35 -37.22 -17.91 4.70
C ALA A 35 -38.10 -17.06 5.65
N SER A 36 -38.11 -17.43 6.93
CA SER A 36 -38.84 -16.76 8.01
C SER A 36 -38.00 -15.67 8.70
N LEU A 37 -38.70 -14.73 9.34
CA LEU A 37 -38.15 -13.62 10.12
C LEU A 37 -38.87 -13.58 11.48
N GLU A 38 -38.11 -13.38 12.56
CA GLU A 38 -38.64 -12.99 13.87
C GLU A 38 -37.92 -11.74 14.38
N THR A 39 -38.63 -10.94 15.18
CA THR A 39 -38.26 -9.60 15.63
C THR A 39 -38.63 -9.41 17.10
N SER A 40 -37.76 -8.76 17.87
CA SER A 40 -38.13 -8.20 19.19
C SER A 40 -37.14 -7.13 19.65
N GLN A 41 -37.66 -5.99 20.08
CA GLN A 41 -36.92 -4.84 20.66
C GLN A 41 -36.91 -4.89 22.20
N MET A 42 -36.30 -3.86 22.80
CA MET A 42 -36.53 -3.31 24.15
C MET A 42 -35.82 -4.01 25.34
N VAL A 43 -35.37 -3.33 26.41
CA VAL A 43 -35.06 -1.89 26.73
C VAL A 43 -34.37 -1.91 28.12
N GLN A 44 -33.39 -1.03 28.41
CA GLN A 44 -33.23 -0.22 29.65
C GLN A 44 -31.78 0.25 29.97
N VAL A 45 -31.58 1.58 30.02
CA VAL A 45 -31.01 2.39 31.13
C VAL A 45 -29.62 1.95 31.70
N SER A 46 -28.52 2.72 31.62
CA SER A 46 -28.36 4.12 32.09
C SER A 46 -27.15 4.89 31.51
N ASN A 47 -27.31 6.22 31.38
CA ASN A 47 -26.39 7.39 31.38
C ASN A 47 -24.95 7.18 31.96
N MET A 48 -23.88 7.97 31.74
CA MET A 48 -23.36 8.96 30.75
C MET A 48 -21.80 9.06 31.01
N ALA A 49 -21.06 10.16 30.86
CA ALA A 49 -20.43 10.71 29.63
C ALA A 49 -19.68 12.05 29.92
N CYS A 50 -18.83 12.65 29.05
CA CYS A 50 -18.31 14.09 29.01
C CYS A 50 -16.78 14.19 28.97
N GLY A 51 -16.08 14.99 28.15
CA GLY A 51 -16.11 15.75 26.87
C GLY A 51 -14.65 16.04 26.27
N GLY A 52 -13.98 15.10 25.55
CA GLY A 52 -12.72 15.19 24.76
C GLY A 52 -11.34 15.56 25.36
N TRP A 53 -10.31 14.73 25.08
CA TRP A 53 -9.19 15.14 24.20
C TRP A 53 -8.93 14.09 23.14
N MET A 54 -9.80 14.16 22.13
CA MET A 54 -10.18 13.09 21.24
C MET A 54 -10.49 13.74 19.90
N GLU A 55 -9.93 13.26 18.80
CA GLU A 55 -10.43 13.67 17.48
C GLU A 55 -11.85 13.13 17.31
N CYS A 56 -12.70 13.93 16.67
CA CYS A 56 -13.68 13.51 15.66
C CYS A 56 -13.77 11.97 15.47
N VAL A 57 -14.81 11.27 15.91
CA VAL A 57 -16.21 11.46 15.49
C VAL A 57 -17.21 10.79 16.44
N ILE A 58 -18.39 11.40 16.58
CA ILE A 58 -19.48 10.88 17.38
C ILE A 58 -20.61 10.36 16.47
N ARG A 59 -21.14 9.20 16.86
CA ARG A 59 -22.53 8.82 16.63
C ARG A 59 -23.04 8.18 17.93
N ASP A 60 -24.24 8.55 18.37
CA ASP A 60 -25.36 7.63 18.59
C ASP A 60 -26.67 8.44 18.59
N ILE A 61 -27.75 7.78 18.17
CA ILE A 61 -29.08 8.33 17.91
C ILE A 61 -30.10 7.31 18.42
N THR A 62 -30.67 7.51 19.60
CA THR A 62 -31.93 6.85 20.00
C THR A 62 -32.75 7.69 21.00
N ASN A 63 -34.08 7.49 20.93
CA ASN A 63 -35.11 8.35 21.52
C ASN A 63 -35.26 8.26 23.06
N GLY A 64 -35.39 9.40 23.74
CA GLY A 64 -35.81 9.48 25.16
C GLY A 64 -35.98 10.92 25.66
N PRO A 65 -37.04 11.27 26.43
CA PRO A 65 -37.41 12.67 26.67
C PRO A 65 -36.76 13.30 27.91
N SER A 66 -35.70 14.10 27.71
CA SER A 66 -35.28 15.14 28.69
C SER A 66 -34.47 16.31 28.12
N VAL A 67 -34.33 16.41 26.78
CA VAL A 67 -33.61 17.50 26.11
C VAL A 67 -34.47 18.77 26.07
N GLN A 68 -34.50 19.55 27.16
CA GLN A 68 -35.22 20.84 27.17
C GLN A 68 -34.58 22.03 27.90
N HIS A 69 -33.46 21.93 28.62
CA HIS A 69 -32.95 23.07 29.41
C HIS A 69 -31.43 23.39 29.37
N GLY A 70 -30.61 22.64 28.63
CA GLY A 70 -29.14 22.84 28.62
C GLY A 70 -28.59 23.89 27.64
N MET A 71 -29.07 23.90 26.39
CA MET A 71 -28.37 24.60 25.29
C MET A 71 -28.57 26.12 25.19
N ARG A 72 -29.47 26.72 25.97
CA ARG A 72 -29.85 28.14 25.81
C ARG A 72 -29.10 29.15 26.69
N ARG A 73 -28.12 28.72 27.49
CA ARG A 73 -27.37 29.59 28.44
C ARG A 73 -25.88 29.79 28.12
N MET A 74 -25.37 29.21 27.02
CA MET A 74 -23.92 29.25 26.71
C MET A 74 -23.51 30.32 25.68
N MET A 75 -24.44 31.17 25.21
CA MET A 75 -24.18 32.17 24.15
C MET A 75 -24.16 33.65 24.60
N GLU A 76 -24.37 33.96 25.89
CA GLU A 76 -24.56 35.35 26.35
C GLU A 76 -23.29 36.06 26.92
N TYR A 77 -22.08 35.49 26.81
CA TYR A 77 -20.92 35.98 27.59
C TYR A 77 -19.62 36.30 26.82
N VAL A 78 -19.70 36.98 25.67
CA VAL A 78 -18.50 37.50 24.95
C VAL A 78 -18.67 38.95 24.42
N ILE A 79 -18.87 39.93 25.31
CA ILE A 79 -18.55 41.36 25.08
C ILE A 79 -18.01 41.94 26.41
N ARG A 80 -16.97 42.80 26.34
CA ARG A 80 -16.12 43.37 27.42
C ARG A 80 -14.92 42.49 27.83
N ASP A 81 -13.71 43.01 28.04
CA ASP A 81 -13.17 44.38 27.88
C ASP A 81 -11.69 44.35 27.46
N ILE A 82 -11.17 45.48 26.96
CA ILE A 82 -9.76 45.69 26.56
C ILE A 82 -9.05 46.53 27.64
N THR A 83 -7.71 46.37 27.74
CA THR A 83 -6.72 47.17 28.52
C THR A 83 -6.45 46.76 29.98
N ASN A 84 -5.26 46.19 30.25
CA ASN A 84 -4.07 46.91 30.75
C ASN A 84 -2.92 45.93 31.13
N GLY A 85 -1.66 46.38 31.03
CA GLY A 85 -0.47 45.66 31.55
C GLY A 85 -0.11 46.08 32.98
N PRO A 86 1.15 45.91 33.48
CA PRO A 86 2.36 45.45 32.77
C PRO A 86 3.31 44.47 33.54
N SER A 87 4.29 43.91 32.79
CA SER A 87 5.71 43.59 33.16
C SER A 87 6.11 42.93 34.50
N VAL A 88 7.08 42.00 34.44
CA VAL A 88 8.44 42.11 35.05
C VAL A 88 9.36 40.95 34.61
N GLN A 89 10.68 41.22 34.54
CA GLN A 89 11.75 40.27 34.14
C GLN A 89 12.34 39.48 35.32
N HIS A 90 12.99 38.33 35.05
CA HIS A 90 14.29 37.80 35.57
C HIS A 90 14.36 36.26 35.31
N GLY A 91 15.50 35.58 35.11
CA GLY A 91 16.88 36.06 34.99
C GLY A 91 17.95 35.16 35.66
N MET A 92 18.14 33.89 35.29
CA MET A 92 19.29 33.05 35.72
C MET A 92 19.52 31.92 34.68
N ARG A 93 20.66 31.74 34.00
CA ARG A 93 22.10 31.51 34.34
C ARG A 93 22.52 30.05 34.04
N ARG A 94 23.67 29.92 33.39
CA ARG A 94 24.29 28.66 32.92
C ARG A 94 24.72 27.73 34.06
N MET A 95 24.66 26.42 33.82
CA MET A 95 25.69 25.48 34.30
C MET A 95 26.29 24.70 33.11
N GLY A 96 27.55 24.32 33.24
CA GLY A 96 28.39 23.87 32.12
C GLY A 96 28.37 22.36 31.88
N LYS A 97 29.00 21.97 30.76
CA LYS A 97 29.26 20.57 30.38
C LYS A 97 30.16 19.87 31.41
N MET A 98 29.83 18.62 31.73
CA MET A 98 30.83 17.56 31.92
C MET A 98 30.61 16.50 30.84
N GLY A 99 31.70 16.00 30.25
CA GLY A 99 31.65 15.07 29.12
C GLY A 99 31.57 13.61 29.56
N SER A 100 31.08 12.77 28.64
CA SER A 100 31.36 11.33 28.62
C SER A 100 31.87 10.96 27.24
N GLU A 101 32.89 10.11 27.19
CA GLU A 101 33.61 9.77 25.95
C GLU A 101 32.89 8.69 25.13
N GLY A 102 33.20 8.61 23.83
CA GLY A 102 33.35 7.30 23.19
C GLY A 102 32.19 6.70 22.39
N GLY A 103 31.09 7.43 22.14
CA GLY A 103 30.10 6.98 21.15
C GLY A 103 30.63 7.10 19.72
N VAL A 104 30.88 5.98 19.01
CA VAL A 104 31.31 6.00 17.60
C VAL A 104 30.20 6.59 16.73
N ALA A 105 30.41 7.79 16.21
CA ALA A 105 29.45 8.49 15.37
C ALA A 105 29.31 7.78 14.00
N MET A 106 28.12 7.28 13.71
CA MET A 106 27.76 6.72 12.40
C MET A 106 27.66 7.84 11.36
N ARG A 107 28.42 7.75 10.26
CA ARG A 107 28.36 8.75 9.17
C ARG A 107 27.33 8.35 8.11
N LYS A 108 26.66 9.35 7.51
CA LYS A 108 25.77 9.15 6.36
C LYS A 108 26.58 8.59 5.18
N PRO A 109 26.04 7.62 4.40
CA PRO A 109 26.66 7.20 3.16
C PRO A 109 26.72 8.36 2.17
N ARG A 110 27.89 8.55 1.56
CA ARG A 110 28.21 9.71 0.73
C ARG A 110 28.29 9.32 -0.74
N PHE A 111 27.50 9.97 -1.58
CA PHE A 111 27.39 9.67 -3.01
C PHE A 111 27.93 10.81 -3.86
N LEU A 112 28.79 10.47 -4.83
CA LEU A 112 29.12 11.36 -5.93
C LEU A 112 28.01 11.27 -6.99
N CYS A 113 27.42 12.42 -7.34
CA CYS A 113 26.24 12.51 -8.20
C CYS A 113 26.63 12.99 -9.61
N LEU A 114 26.40 12.12 -10.61
CA LEU A 114 26.78 12.32 -12.00
C LEU A 114 25.54 12.65 -12.86
N HIS A 115 25.51 13.84 -13.45
CA HIS A 115 24.37 14.36 -14.22
C HIS A 115 24.19 13.69 -15.59
N GLY A 116 23.06 13.96 -16.25
CA GLY A 116 22.73 13.42 -17.58
C GLY A 116 23.46 14.11 -18.73
N PHE A 117 23.33 13.54 -19.94
CA PHE A 117 23.89 14.11 -21.17
C PHE A 117 23.39 15.54 -21.38
N ARG A 118 24.30 16.50 -21.59
CA ARG A 118 23.99 17.93 -21.83
C ARG A 118 23.17 18.57 -20.70
N THR A 119 23.48 18.22 -19.46
CA THR A 119 22.93 18.87 -18.26
C THR A 119 24.08 19.32 -17.36
N SER A 120 23.81 19.65 -16.10
CA SER A 120 24.81 20.11 -15.12
C SER A 120 24.52 19.55 -13.73
N ALA A 121 25.49 19.72 -12.82
CA ALA A 121 25.38 19.41 -11.41
C ALA A 121 24.17 20.09 -10.75
N ASP A 122 23.98 21.39 -11.01
CA ASP A 122 22.85 22.18 -10.51
C ASP A 122 21.50 21.67 -11.03
N ILE A 123 21.42 21.24 -12.29
CA ILE A 123 20.19 20.66 -12.85
C ILE A 123 19.88 19.31 -12.18
N LEU A 124 20.87 18.44 -11.98
CA LEU A 124 20.67 17.19 -11.24
C LEU A 124 20.31 17.46 -9.78
N GLN A 125 20.93 18.45 -9.14
CA GLN A 125 20.63 18.87 -7.77
C GLN A 125 19.18 19.37 -7.64
N LYS A 126 18.70 20.20 -8.59
CA LYS A 126 17.29 20.66 -8.67
C LYS A 126 16.31 19.53 -8.99
N GLN A 127 16.75 18.45 -9.61
CA GLN A 127 15.93 17.26 -9.89
C GLN A 127 15.85 16.33 -8.67
N VAL A 128 16.98 15.95 -8.10
CA VAL A 128 17.09 15.08 -6.90
C VAL A 128 16.60 15.81 -5.65
N GLY A 129 16.75 17.13 -5.55
CA GLY A 129 16.19 17.96 -4.48
C GLY A 129 14.66 17.99 -4.43
N LYS A 130 13.96 17.36 -5.40
CA LYS A 130 12.50 17.10 -5.34
C LYS A 130 12.18 15.76 -4.65
N TRP A 131 13.18 15.03 -4.16
CA TRP A 131 13.00 13.85 -3.32
C TRP A 131 12.66 14.26 -1.89
N PRO A 132 11.92 13.42 -1.13
CA PRO A 132 11.58 13.75 0.25
C PRO A 132 12.82 13.94 1.14
N GLU A 133 12.72 14.88 2.08
CA GLU A 133 13.70 15.11 3.15
C GLU A 133 14.08 13.82 3.90
N SER A 134 13.13 12.87 4.03
CA SER A 134 13.38 11.57 4.65
C SER A 134 14.43 10.72 3.91
N VAL A 135 14.65 10.95 2.62
CA VAL A 135 15.70 10.32 1.81
C VAL A 135 16.95 11.20 1.79
N LEU A 136 16.80 12.47 1.43
CA LEU A 136 17.93 13.43 1.34
C LEU A 136 18.66 13.59 2.68
N GLY A 137 17.93 13.51 3.79
CA GLY A 137 18.49 13.55 5.15
C GLY A 137 19.29 12.32 5.56
N GLN A 138 19.25 11.20 4.82
CA GLN A 138 19.98 9.97 5.15
C GLN A 138 21.25 9.75 4.33
N VAL A 139 21.40 10.47 3.22
CA VAL A 139 22.57 10.42 2.34
C VAL A 139 23.29 11.77 2.33
N ASP A 140 24.59 11.78 2.02
CA ASP A 140 25.31 13.01 1.69
C ASP A 140 25.55 13.02 0.17
N LEU A 141 25.03 14.02 -0.54
CA LEU A 141 25.03 14.09 -2.01
C LEU A 141 25.94 15.22 -2.49
N VAL A 142 27.02 14.85 -3.19
CA VAL A 142 27.95 15.81 -3.80
C VAL A 142 27.75 15.77 -5.31
N PHE A 143 27.32 16.88 -5.90
CA PHE A 143 27.06 17.00 -7.33
C PHE A 143 28.31 17.53 -8.05
N ALA A 144 28.73 16.86 -9.13
CA ALA A 144 29.87 17.25 -9.93
C ALA A 144 29.46 17.53 -11.38
N ASP A 145 29.97 18.62 -11.94
CA ASP A 145 29.86 18.90 -13.38
C ASP A 145 30.85 18.04 -14.14
N ALA A 146 30.45 17.61 -15.33
CA ALA A 146 31.32 16.87 -16.23
C ALA A 146 32.43 17.76 -16.82
N PRO A 147 33.62 17.22 -17.11
CA PRO A 147 34.77 18.02 -17.52
C PRO A 147 34.67 18.64 -18.93
N PHE A 148 33.73 18.21 -19.78
CA PHE A 148 33.61 18.69 -21.16
C PHE A 148 32.33 19.52 -21.34
N PRO A 149 32.44 20.78 -21.80
CA PRO A 149 31.28 21.56 -22.22
C PRO A 149 30.50 20.85 -23.34
N SER A 150 29.17 21.04 -23.36
CA SER A 150 28.35 20.39 -24.38
C SER A 150 28.57 20.96 -25.78
N ASN A 151 28.82 20.07 -26.74
CA ASN A 151 29.03 20.41 -28.14
C ASN A 151 27.70 20.45 -28.94
N GLY A 152 26.66 21.06 -28.38
CA GLY A 152 25.41 21.35 -29.11
C GLY A 152 24.17 21.45 -28.22
N LYS A 153 23.00 21.53 -28.87
CA LYS A 153 21.71 21.76 -28.19
C LYS A 153 21.43 20.74 -27.09
N SER A 154 20.88 21.21 -25.97
CA SER A 154 20.35 20.38 -24.89
C SER A 154 18.82 20.28 -24.97
N ASP A 155 18.27 19.12 -24.61
CA ASP A 155 16.82 18.89 -24.57
C ASP A 155 16.15 19.57 -23.36
N VAL A 156 16.93 20.08 -22.40
CA VAL A 156 16.41 20.86 -21.24
C VAL A 156 16.51 22.38 -21.44
N GLU A 157 16.99 22.84 -22.60
CA GLU A 157 17.12 24.25 -22.92
C GLU A 157 15.76 24.95 -23.00
N GLY A 158 15.63 26.07 -22.27
CA GLY A 158 14.35 26.77 -22.09
C GLY A 158 13.51 26.26 -20.91
N ILE A 159 13.96 25.21 -20.21
CA ILE A 159 13.43 24.76 -18.91
C ILE A 159 14.44 25.02 -17.80
N PHE A 160 15.72 24.85 -18.11
CA PHE A 160 16.86 25.23 -17.26
C PHE A 160 17.82 26.11 -18.06
N ASP A 161 18.66 26.85 -17.35
CA ASP A 161 19.67 27.73 -17.93
C ASP A 161 21.01 26.98 -18.13
N PRO A 162 21.82 27.36 -19.14
CA PRO A 162 23.19 26.88 -19.30
C PRO A 162 24.11 27.38 -18.16
N PRO A 163 25.30 26.79 -17.94
CA PRO A 163 26.03 25.85 -18.82
C PRO A 163 25.56 24.40 -18.77
N TYR A 164 25.90 23.66 -19.84
CA TYR A 164 25.66 22.23 -19.99
C TYR A 164 26.96 21.49 -20.30
N TYR A 165 27.09 20.27 -19.78
CA TYR A 165 28.29 19.46 -19.87
C TYR A 165 27.97 18.02 -20.31
N GLU A 166 28.99 17.29 -20.73
CA GLU A 166 28.95 15.90 -21.21
C GLU A 166 30.11 15.13 -20.54
N TRP A 167 29.85 13.93 -19.99
CA TRP A 167 30.90 13.13 -19.34
C TRP A 167 31.92 12.60 -20.34
N PHE A 168 31.46 12.20 -21.51
CA PHE A 168 32.28 11.79 -22.65
C PHE A 168 31.46 12.02 -23.93
N GLN A 169 32.14 12.15 -25.06
CA GLN A 169 31.50 12.26 -26.37
C GLN A 169 31.40 10.87 -27.02
N PHE A 170 30.48 10.73 -27.97
CA PHE A 170 30.33 9.53 -28.78
C PHE A 170 30.09 9.89 -30.25
N ASN A 171 30.50 8.99 -31.15
CA ASN A 171 30.37 9.19 -32.59
C ASN A 171 28.89 9.32 -33.03
N LYS A 172 28.62 10.22 -33.98
CA LYS A 172 27.29 10.35 -34.62
C LYS A 172 27.35 9.76 -36.02
N VAL A 173 26.75 8.58 -36.21
CA VAL A 173 26.61 7.97 -37.54
C VAL A 173 25.44 8.63 -38.28
N PHE A 174 25.75 9.48 -39.26
CA PHE A 174 24.74 10.09 -40.12
C PHE A 174 24.37 9.15 -41.29
N PHE A 175 23.08 9.01 -41.56
CA PHE A 175 22.57 8.52 -42.84
C PHE A 175 21.63 9.58 -43.45
N GLU A 176 21.91 9.97 -44.69
CA GLU A 176 21.01 10.62 -45.66
C GLU A 176 20.02 11.69 -45.13
N GLY A 177 20.53 12.71 -44.44
CA GLY A 177 19.96 14.05 -44.46
C GLY A 177 18.58 14.26 -43.81
N LYS A 178 18.04 13.30 -43.04
CA LYS A 178 16.80 13.47 -42.28
C LYS A 178 17.03 13.27 -40.78
N PHE A 179 16.58 14.25 -39.99
CA PHE A 179 16.39 14.07 -38.55
C PHE A 179 15.24 13.09 -38.33
N VAL A 180 15.57 11.91 -37.78
CA VAL A 180 14.59 10.94 -37.28
C VAL A 180 14.83 10.79 -35.79
N GLY A 181 13.77 10.89 -34.98
CA GLY A 181 13.86 10.81 -33.52
C GLY A 181 14.35 9.44 -33.01
N PHE A 182 14.63 9.35 -31.71
CA PHE A 182 15.20 8.19 -31.00
C PHE A 182 14.46 6.85 -31.24
N GLY A 183 14.71 6.23 -32.39
CA GLY A 183 14.12 4.95 -32.80
C GLY A 183 14.83 4.40 -34.04
N LEU A 184 15.30 3.16 -33.92
CA LEU A 184 16.02 2.35 -34.92
C LEU A 184 17.53 2.64 -35.09
N ARG A 185 18.34 1.71 -34.56
CA ARG A 185 19.74 1.37 -34.91
C ARG A 185 20.68 2.55 -35.24
N GLN A 186 21.21 3.20 -34.20
CA GLN A 186 22.47 3.94 -34.27
C GLN A 186 23.42 3.38 -33.21
N GLU A 187 24.59 2.91 -33.64
CA GLU A 187 25.58 2.28 -32.76
C GLU A 187 26.60 3.30 -32.26
N PHE A 188 26.27 3.93 -31.13
CA PHE A 188 27.15 4.84 -30.38
C PHE A 188 28.28 4.05 -29.68
N THR A 189 29.21 3.50 -30.45
CA THR A 189 30.21 2.50 -30.01
C THR A 189 31.62 3.05 -29.81
N GLU A 190 31.93 4.23 -30.36
CA GLU A 190 33.22 4.90 -30.18
C GLU A 190 33.04 6.06 -29.21
N TYR A 191 33.87 6.10 -28.16
CA TYR A 191 33.86 7.17 -27.15
C TYR A 191 35.12 8.02 -27.23
N THR A 192 34.94 9.33 -27.16
CA THR A 192 36.02 10.32 -27.08
C THR A 192 36.02 10.92 -25.69
N ASN A 193 37.22 11.17 -25.16
CA ASN A 193 37.46 11.70 -23.82
C ASN A 193 37.01 10.79 -22.66
N PHE A 194 36.84 9.47 -22.90
CA PHE A 194 36.34 8.54 -21.88
C PHE A 194 37.38 8.27 -20.78
N ASP A 195 38.66 8.07 -21.14
CA ASP A 195 39.71 7.79 -20.16
C ASP A 195 40.05 9.05 -19.34
N GLU A 196 40.00 10.22 -19.97
CA GLU A 196 40.08 11.54 -19.33
C GLU A 196 38.93 11.77 -18.35
N CYS A 197 37.71 11.32 -18.69
CA CYS A 197 36.57 11.34 -17.77
C CYS A 197 36.80 10.43 -16.55
N LEU A 198 37.34 9.23 -16.74
CA LEU A 198 37.66 8.30 -15.64
C LEU A 198 38.73 8.90 -14.71
N ALA A 199 39.76 9.52 -15.27
CA ALA A 199 40.81 10.21 -14.52
C ALA A 199 40.24 11.42 -13.74
N TYR A 200 39.39 12.23 -14.38
CA TYR A 200 38.71 13.35 -13.72
C TYR A 200 37.87 12.91 -12.52
N ILE A 201 37.10 11.81 -12.65
CA ILE A 201 36.31 11.28 -11.54
C ILE A 201 37.21 10.71 -10.44
N GLU A 202 38.31 10.03 -10.77
CA GLU A 202 39.27 9.56 -9.76
C GLU A 202 39.86 10.74 -8.97
N ASP A 203 40.36 11.78 -9.64
CA ASP A 203 40.92 12.96 -8.99
C ASP A 203 39.87 13.74 -8.18
N TYR A 204 38.63 13.85 -8.67
CA TYR A 204 37.52 14.42 -7.91
C TYR A 204 37.21 13.60 -6.65
N MET A 205 37.19 12.27 -6.76
CA MET A 205 36.96 11.36 -5.63
C MET A 205 38.11 11.38 -4.61
N ILE A 206 39.37 11.58 -5.04
CA ILE A 206 40.52 11.81 -4.16
C ILE A 206 40.37 13.13 -3.41
N LYS A 207 40.05 14.21 -4.13
CA LYS A 207 40.01 15.58 -3.59
C LYS A 207 38.82 15.85 -2.68
N HIS A 208 37.66 15.27 -3.00
CA HIS A 208 36.38 15.57 -2.35
C HIS A 208 35.81 14.41 -1.53
N GLY A 209 36.40 13.20 -1.60
CA GLY A 209 35.93 12.01 -0.89
C GLY A 209 36.30 11.94 0.61
N PRO A 210 36.23 10.74 1.23
CA PRO A 210 35.83 9.48 0.63
C PRO A 210 34.33 9.47 0.24
N PHE A 211 34.01 8.65 -0.75
CA PHE A 211 32.66 8.36 -1.23
C PHE A 211 32.35 6.87 -1.03
N ASP A 212 31.12 6.55 -0.66
CA ASP A 212 30.63 5.18 -0.45
C ASP A 212 29.92 4.61 -1.68
N GLY A 213 29.40 5.49 -2.52
CA GLY A 213 28.61 5.13 -3.70
C GLY A 213 28.58 6.20 -4.79
N LEU A 214 27.91 5.87 -5.89
CA LEU A 214 27.61 6.81 -6.98
C LEU A 214 26.09 6.90 -7.21
N LEU A 215 25.60 8.10 -7.52
CA LEU A 215 24.27 8.34 -8.03
C LEU A 215 24.39 8.87 -9.46
N GLY A 216 23.72 8.24 -10.42
CA GLY A 216 23.79 8.66 -11.81
C GLY A 216 22.40 8.81 -12.45
N PHE A 217 22.25 9.84 -13.28
CA PHE A 217 21.10 9.99 -14.19
C PHE A 217 21.56 9.93 -15.65
N SER A 218 20.84 9.20 -16.52
CA SER A 218 21.11 9.15 -17.97
C SER A 218 22.57 8.78 -18.30
N GLN A 219 23.34 9.61 -19.01
CA GLN A 219 24.78 9.36 -19.25
C GLN A 219 25.57 9.15 -17.95
N GLY A 220 25.28 9.90 -16.88
CA GLY A 220 25.89 9.68 -15.57
C GLY A 220 25.48 8.34 -14.94
N ALA A 221 24.29 7.81 -15.25
CA ALA A 221 23.83 6.48 -14.83
C ALA A 221 24.58 5.36 -15.57
N ILE A 222 24.77 5.51 -16.89
CA ILE A 222 25.56 4.61 -17.73
C ILE A 222 27.00 4.50 -17.20
N LEU A 223 27.61 5.64 -16.85
CA LEU A 223 28.95 5.71 -16.29
C LEU A 223 29.01 5.11 -14.87
N SER A 224 28.08 5.48 -13.99
CA SER A 224 28.00 4.94 -12.61
C SER A 224 27.84 3.41 -12.59
N ALA A 225 27.09 2.84 -13.53
CA ALA A 225 26.90 1.40 -13.62
C ALA A 225 28.16 0.64 -14.09
N ALA A 226 28.99 1.24 -14.94
CA ALA A 226 30.23 0.63 -15.44
C ALA A 226 31.39 0.68 -14.42
N LEU A 227 31.46 1.76 -13.64
CA LEU A 227 32.61 2.08 -12.79
C LEU A 227 33.00 0.97 -11.78
N PRO A 228 32.10 0.31 -11.04
CA PRO A 228 32.50 -0.77 -10.12
C PRO A 228 33.12 -1.98 -10.81
N GLY A 229 32.68 -2.31 -12.04
CA GLY A 229 33.25 -3.41 -12.82
C GLY A 229 34.63 -3.08 -13.38
N LEU A 230 34.81 -1.84 -13.86
CA LEU A 230 36.13 -1.32 -14.26
C LEU A 230 37.09 -1.24 -13.06
N GLN A 231 36.61 -0.81 -11.89
CA GLN A 231 37.39 -0.76 -10.64
C GLN A 231 37.80 -2.15 -10.17
N ALA A 232 36.92 -3.15 -10.24
CA ALA A 232 37.23 -4.53 -9.89
C ALA A 232 38.35 -5.15 -10.77
N LYS A 233 38.55 -4.64 -11.98
CA LYS A 233 39.65 -5.03 -12.90
C LYS A 233 40.88 -4.11 -12.83
N GLY A 234 40.88 -3.10 -11.95
CA GLY A 234 41.97 -2.12 -11.86
C GLY A 234 42.08 -1.17 -13.05
N LEU A 235 40.99 -0.96 -13.80
CA LEU A 235 40.96 -0.12 -15.02
C LEU A 235 40.43 1.30 -14.77
N ALA A 236 39.78 1.54 -13.62
CA ALA A 236 39.30 2.85 -13.19
C ALA A 236 39.32 2.93 -11.66
N LEU A 237 39.36 4.13 -11.07
CA LEU A 237 39.19 4.35 -9.63
C LEU A 237 40.11 3.50 -8.75
N THR A 238 41.34 3.29 -9.21
CA THR A 238 42.42 2.52 -8.59
C THR A 238 42.97 3.16 -7.31
N LYS A 239 42.88 4.49 -7.19
CA LYS A 239 43.45 5.27 -6.07
C LYS A 239 42.44 5.61 -4.98
N VAL A 240 41.18 5.19 -5.11
CA VAL A 240 40.07 5.55 -4.20
C VAL A 240 39.41 4.29 -3.61
N PRO A 241 38.67 4.40 -2.49
CA PRO A 241 37.94 3.28 -1.92
C PRO A 241 37.00 2.59 -2.90
N LYS A 242 36.72 1.30 -2.66
CA LYS A 242 35.78 0.52 -3.46
C LYS A 242 34.37 1.12 -3.39
N ILE A 243 33.71 1.25 -4.54
CA ILE A 243 32.29 1.64 -4.61
C ILE A 243 31.43 0.51 -4.04
N ASN A 244 30.64 0.80 -3.01
CA ASN A 244 29.80 -0.19 -2.32
C ASN A 244 28.31 -0.06 -2.67
N PHE A 245 27.87 1.14 -3.07
CA PHE A 245 26.46 1.43 -3.39
C PHE A 245 26.28 2.16 -4.72
N LEU A 246 25.19 1.87 -5.43
CA LEU A 246 24.79 2.58 -6.65
C LEU A 246 23.32 2.98 -6.64
N ILE A 247 23.05 4.18 -7.15
CA ILE A 247 21.71 4.66 -7.47
C ILE A 247 21.68 5.01 -8.96
N ILE A 248 21.03 4.17 -9.76
CA ILE A 248 21.02 4.23 -11.23
C ILE A 248 19.63 4.71 -11.68
N ILE A 249 19.56 5.84 -12.39
CA ILE A 249 18.30 6.43 -12.86
C ILE A 249 18.34 6.56 -14.38
N GLY A 250 17.53 5.77 -15.09
CA GLY A 250 17.57 5.72 -16.56
C GLY A 250 18.94 5.28 -17.10
N GLY A 251 19.50 4.20 -16.55
CA GLY A 251 20.79 3.65 -16.95
C GLY A 251 20.72 2.67 -18.13
N ALA A 252 21.88 2.38 -18.72
CA ALA A 252 22.08 1.38 -19.76
C ALA A 252 23.53 0.85 -19.71
N LYS A 253 23.80 -0.30 -20.32
CA LYS A 253 25.18 -0.77 -20.54
C LYS A 253 25.92 0.18 -21.49
N LEU A 254 27.24 0.34 -21.29
CA LEU A 254 28.13 0.92 -22.31
C LEU A 254 27.95 0.13 -23.62
N LYS A 255 27.88 0.83 -24.74
CA LYS A 255 27.69 0.24 -26.08
C LYS A 255 29.00 -0.06 -26.79
N SER A 256 30.09 0.61 -26.44
CA SER A 256 31.44 0.25 -26.91
C SER A 256 31.79 -1.19 -26.49
N PRO A 257 31.97 -2.16 -27.42
CA PRO A 257 32.07 -3.58 -27.05
C PRO A 257 33.26 -3.88 -26.11
N SER A 258 34.41 -3.27 -26.35
CA SER A 258 35.62 -3.46 -25.54
C SER A 258 35.46 -2.91 -24.12
N LEU A 259 34.79 -1.78 -23.94
CA LEU A 259 34.50 -1.22 -22.62
C LEU A 259 33.34 -1.95 -21.93
N ALA A 260 32.36 -2.47 -22.68
CA ALA A 260 31.28 -3.29 -22.16
C ALA A 260 31.80 -4.62 -21.61
N GLU A 261 32.69 -5.31 -22.33
CA GLU A 261 33.37 -6.50 -21.85
C GLU A 261 34.22 -6.20 -20.60
N LYS A 262 35.00 -5.10 -20.63
CA LYS A 262 35.76 -4.64 -19.46
C LYS A 262 34.87 -4.37 -18.25
N ALA A 263 33.74 -3.68 -18.40
CA ALA A 263 32.85 -3.34 -17.28
C ALA A 263 31.96 -4.50 -16.80
N TYR A 264 31.50 -5.39 -17.69
CA TYR A 264 30.38 -6.30 -17.42
C TYR A 264 30.66 -7.80 -17.58
N SER A 265 31.89 -8.24 -17.91
CA SER A 265 32.20 -9.69 -18.02
C SER A 265 32.12 -10.48 -16.70
N SER A 266 31.91 -9.81 -15.57
CA SER A 266 31.75 -10.40 -14.25
C SER A 266 30.62 -9.69 -13.53
N THR A 267 29.69 -10.43 -12.93
CA THR A 267 28.51 -9.85 -12.26
C THR A 267 28.92 -8.89 -11.15
N ILE A 268 28.42 -7.67 -11.22
CA ILE A 268 28.73 -6.58 -10.31
C ILE A 268 28.09 -6.88 -8.95
N GLN A 269 28.96 -7.06 -7.94
CA GLN A 269 28.59 -7.33 -6.54
C GLN A 269 28.19 -6.07 -5.75
N CYS A 270 28.17 -4.91 -6.42
CA CYS A 270 27.86 -3.62 -5.81
C CYS A 270 26.34 -3.52 -5.58
N GLN A 271 25.91 -3.18 -4.36
CA GLN A 271 24.49 -3.09 -4.04
C GLN A 271 23.87 -1.91 -4.79
N SER A 272 22.80 -2.15 -5.54
CA SER A 272 22.30 -1.17 -6.50
C SER A 272 20.78 -1.00 -6.46
N ILE A 273 20.34 0.26 -6.61
CA ILE A 273 18.95 0.64 -6.80
C ILE A 273 18.80 1.15 -8.23
N HIS A 274 17.87 0.60 -9.00
CA HIS A 274 17.64 0.95 -10.40
C HIS A 274 16.24 1.52 -10.58
N PHE A 275 16.16 2.78 -11.03
CA PHE A 275 14.91 3.45 -11.39
C PHE A 275 14.66 3.31 -12.89
N LEU A 276 13.55 2.65 -13.23
CA LEU A 276 13.11 2.41 -14.60
C LEU A 276 11.79 3.14 -14.86
N GLY A 277 11.80 4.07 -15.81
CA GLY A 277 10.59 4.77 -16.25
C GLY A 277 9.79 3.91 -17.24
N GLU A 278 8.50 3.72 -17.01
CA GLU A 278 7.62 2.90 -17.87
C GLU A 278 7.53 3.45 -19.30
N THR A 279 7.70 4.76 -19.49
CA THR A 279 7.75 5.41 -20.81
C THR A 279 9.14 5.98 -21.14
N ASP A 280 10.19 5.52 -20.45
CA ASP A 280 11.57 5.91 -20.74
C ASP A 280 12.08 5.15 -21.98
N PHE A 281 12.67 5.86 -22.94
CA PHE A 281 13.27 5.25 -24.12
C PHE A 281 14.49 4.36 -23.79
N LEU A 282 15.12 4.56 -22.62
CA LEU A 282 16.16 3.68 -22.10
C LEU A 282 15.63 2.47 -21.32
N ARG A 283 14.32 2.34 -21.05
CA ARG A 283 13.74 1.27 -20.22
C ARG A 283 14.24 -0.13 -20.59
N GLN A 284 14.26 -0.45 -21.89
CA GLN A 284 14.70 -1.77 -22.37
C GLN A 284 16.21 -2.01 -22.09
N TYR A 285 17.05 -1.00 -22.33
CA TYR A 285 18.49 -1.07 -22.04
C TYR A 285 18.79 -1.04 -20.53
N GLY A 286 17.90 -0.46 -19.72
CA GLY A 286 17.95 -0.53 -18.27
C GLY A 286 17.59 -1.92 -17.75
N ILE A 287 16.63 -2.62 -18.35
CA ILE A 287 16.32 -4.02 -18.06
C ILE A 287 17.52 -4.92 -18.42
N GLU A 288 18.12 -4.74 -19.61
CA GLU A 288 19.36 -5.43 -20.01
C GLU A 288 20.52 -5.17 -19.04
N LEU A 289 20.59 -3.97 -18.43
CA LEU A 289 21.62 -3.61 -17.47
C LEU A 289 21.48 -4.38 -16.14
N LEU A 290 20.25 -4.71 -15.70
CA LEU A 290 20.00 -5.43 -14.45
C LEU A 290 20.72 -6.78 -14.37
N GLU A 291 20.83 -7.49 -15.50
CA GLU A 291 21.51 -8.80 -15.60
C GLU A 291 22.99 -8.75 -15.20
N SER A 292 23.60 -7.56 -15.22
CA SER A 292 24.99 -7.35 -14.79
C SER A 292 25.15 -7.15 -13.28
N PHE A 293 24.07 -7.14 -12.50
CA PHE A 293 24.10 -6.91 -11.04
C PHE A 293 23.59 -8.12 -10.25
N VAL A 294 24.17 -8.33 -9.06
CA VAL A 294 23.62 -9.28 -8.07
C VAL A 294 22.50 -8.59 -7.29
N ASP A 295 21.31 -9.20 -7.31
CA ASP A 295 20.11 -8.79 -6.55
C ASP A 295 19.81 -7.26 -6.57
N PRO A 296 19.70 -6.63 -7.77
CA PRO A 296 19.41 -5.20 -7.86
C PRO A 296 17.99 -4.88 -7.38
N LEU A 297 17.85 -3.85 -6.53
CA LEU A 297 16.54 -3.33 -6.17
C LEU A 297 15.96 -2.51 -7.34
N VAL A 298 14.98 -3.07 -8.03
CA VAL A 298 14.31 -2.40 -9.15
C VAL A 298 13.10 -1.59 -8.66
N ILE A 299 13.00 -0.35 -9.15
CA ILE A 299 11.90 0.57 -8.87
C ILE A 299 11.33 1.11 -10.18
N HIS A 300 10.09 0.75 -10.47
CA HIS A 300 9.36 1.20 -11.66
C HIS A 300 8.61 2.50 -11.36
N HIS A 301 8.57 3.44 -12.33
CA HIS A 301 7.79 4.68 -12.21
C HIS A 301 7.05 5.06 -13.52
N PRO A 302 5.85 5.65 -13.46
CA PRO A 302 4.98 5.86 -14.63
C PRO A 302 5.37 7.11 -15.48
N LYS A 303 6.65 7.47 -15.51
CA LYS A 303 7.16 8.65 -16.24
C LYS A 303 8.25 8.22 -17.23
N GLY A 304 8.55 9.11 -18.17
CA GLY A 304 9.60 8.91 -19.16
C GLY A 304 10.99 9.16 -18.59
N HIS A 305 11.91 9.56 -19.47
CA HIS A 305 13.32 9.80 -19.13
C HIS A 305 13.51 11.03 -18.22
N THR A 306 13.38 10.81 -16.91
CA THR A 306 13.44 11.87 -15.89
C THR A 306 13.78 11.29 -14.52
N VAL A 307 14.39 12.10 -13.65
CA VAL A 307 14.55 11.74 -12.23
C VAL A 307 13.16 11.64 -11.59
N PRO A 308 12.75 10.46 -11.07
CA PRO A 308 11.41 10.27 -10.54
C PRO A 308 11.21 11.04 -9.24
N ARG A 309 10.00 11.57 -9.02
CA ARG A 309 9.57 11.97 -7.67
C ARG A 309 9.32 10.71 -6.85
N LEU A 310 9.96 10.58 -5.69
CA LEU A 310 9.80 9.41 -4.83
C LEU A 310 8.49 9.52 -4.03
N GLY A 311 7.50 8.72 -4.40
CA GLY A 311 6.28 8.53 -3.60
C GLY A 311 6.50 7.57 -2.42
N ARG A 312 5.59 7.56 -1.44
CA ARG A 312 5.75 6.85 -0.13
C ARG A 312 6.26 5.40 -0.23
N SER A 313 5.77 4.62 -1.20
CA SER A 313 6.19 3.23 -1.45
C SER A 313 7.63 3.11 -1.98
N ILE A 314 8.00 4.02 -2.87
CA ILE A 314 9.34 4.12 -3.46
C ILE A 314 10.34 4.57 -2.39
N THR A 315 10.00 5.62 -1.64
CA THR A 315 10.77 6.11 -0.50
C THR A 315 11.14 4.99 0.46
N MET A 316 10.16 4.21 0.95
CA MET A 316 10.43 3.11 1.87
C MET A 316 11.46 2.09 1.34
N ARG A 317 11.43 1.78 0.03
CA ARG A 317 12.41 0.88 -0.61
C ARG A 317 13.80 1.49 -0.74
N CYS A 318 13.91 2.81 -0.94
CA CYS A 318 15.20 3.50 -0.90
C CYS A 318 15.79 3.53 0.52
N LEU A 319 14.95 3.57 1.56
CA LEU A 319 15.38 3.65 2.96
C LEU A 319 15.80 2.32 3.58
N THR A 320 15.54 1.18 2.94
CA THR A 320 15.94 -0.14 3.45
C THR A 320 17.42 -0.50 3.24
N LEU A 321 18.19 0.33 2.53
CA LEU A 321 19.52 -0.03 2.01
C LEU A 321 20.73 0.80 2.53
N PRO A 322 20.59 2.01 3.13
CA PRO A 322 21.68 2.65 3.83
C PRO A 322 21.63 2.37 5.35
N GLN A 323 21.81 1.10 5.76
CA GLN A 323 22.14 0.84 7.17
C GLN A 323 23.60 1.29 7.43
N SER A 324 23.69 2.44 8.10
CA SER A 324 24.87 3.08 8.69
C SER A 324 26.13 2.21 8.81
N LEU A 325 27.20 2.62 8.13
CA LEU A 325 28.51 1.95 8.17
C LEU A 325 29.29 2.35 9.45
N PRO A 326 29.86 1.38 10.21
CA PRO A 326 30.72 1.69 11.34
C PRO A 326 32.03 2.34 10.88
N VAL A 327 32.51 3.32 11.65
CA VAL A 327 33.75 4.05 11.34
C VAL A 327 34.97 3.22 11.76
N SER A 328 35.46 2.37 10.87
CA SER A 328 36.77 1.71 11.03
C SER A 328 37.42 1.41 9.67
N LEU A 329 38.32 2.30 9.23
CA LEU A 329 39.56 2.02 8.46
C LEU A 329 40.19 3.33 7.96
N LEU A 330 40.87 4.04 8.86
CA LEU A 330 41.96 4.95 8.51
C LEU A 330 43.28 4.29 8.89
N SER A 331 43.86 3.54 7.96
CA SER A 331 45.23 3.03 8.09
C SER A 331 45.91 2.95 6.73
N ILE A 332 46.33 4.11 6.19
CA ILE A 332 47.32 4.16 5.11
C ILE A 332 48.67 4.53 5.73
N ASN A 333 49.49 3.49 5.91
CA ASN A 333 50.95 3.46 5.92
C ASN A 333 51.73 4.63 6.54
N LYS A 334 52.34 4.38 7.71
CA LYS A 334 53.76 4.70 7.95
C LYS A 334 54.52 3.57 8.64
N THR A 335 55.21 2.78 7.80
CA THR A 335 56.60 2.31 7.95
C THR A 335 57.09 1.48 9.15
N HIS A 336 57.86 0.43 8.79
CA HIS A 336 58.98 -0.22 9.50
C HIS A 336 58.77 -1.45 10.41
N VAL A 337 59.21 -2.61 9.87
CA VAL A 337 60.31 -3.46 10.39
C VAL A 337 60.00 -4.64 11.37
N PHE A 338 60.15 -5.85 10.78
CA PHE A 338 60.75 -7.09 11.30
C PHE A 338 60.04 -8.01 12.34
N ARG A 339 60.04 -9.32 11.96
CA ARG A 339 60.08 -10.54 12.81
C ARG A 339 58.87 -10.79 13.74
N SER A 340 58.46 -12.03 14.05
CA SER A 340 58.81 -13.37 13.52
C SER A 340 57.85 -14.44 14.08
N GLY A 341 57.44 -15.39 13.23
CA GLY A 341 57.47 -16.83 13.54
C GLY A 341 56.38 -17.48 14.42
N PHE A 342 56.29 -18.82 14.25
CA PHE A 342 55.57 -19.83 15.06
C PHE A 342 54.05 -20.06 14.84
N SER A 343 53.76 -21.01 13.92
CA SER A 343 53.17 -22.34 14.18
C SER A 343 51.96 -22.54 15.13
N TYR A 344 50.84 -23.01 14.53
CA TYR A 344 49.99 -24.22 14.83
C TYR A 344 50.18 -25.06 16.13
N PRO A 345 49.22 -25.95 16.56
CA PRO A 345 47.81 -26.18 16.15
C PRO A 345 46.77 -26.54 17.28
N PHE A 346 45.49 -26.77 16.88
CA PHE A 346 44.46 -27.73 17.43
C PHE A 346 44.20 -27.91 18.96
N TRP A 347 42.92 -27.83 19.39
CA TRP A 347 42.14 -28.99 19.93
C TRP A 347 40.61 -28.73 20.11
N ARG A 348 39.87 -29.78 20.53
CA ARG A 348 38.41 -29.98 20.41
C ARG A 348 37.52 -29.52 21.59
N SER A 349 36.24 -29.27 21.27
CA SER A 349 34.99 -29.68 21.97
C SER A 349 34.76 -29.43 23.48
N THR A 350 33.58 -28.88 23.80
CA THR A 350 32.81 -29.24 25.01
C THR A 350 31.30 -29.32 24.69
N VAL A 351 30.62 -30.29 25.30
CA VAL A 351 29.16 -30.53 25.19
C VAL A 351 28.43 -29.88 26.38
N GLY A 352 27.23 -29.35 26.16
CA GLY A 352 26.32 -28.93 27.22
C GLY A 352 24.87 -29.22 26.82
N SER A 353 24.19 -30.08 27.58
CA SER A 353 22.80 -30.49 27.36
C SER A 353 21.98 -30.23 28.62
N PHE A 354 20.72 -29.82 28.47
CA PHE A 354 19.72 -29.83 29.52
C PHE A 354 18.38 -30.25 28.91
N CYS A 355 17.63 -31.09 29.61
CA CYS A 355 16.41 -31.69 29.08
C CYS A 355 15.33 -31.90 30.15
N SER A 356 14.08 -31.69 29.70
CA SER A 356 12.78 -32.12 30.26
C SER A 356 12.11 -31.17 31.26
N THR A 357 10.77 -31.03 31.31
CA THR A 357 9.70 -31.98 30.89
C THR A 357 8.42 -31.29 30.36
N SER A 358 7.81 -31.90 29.32
CA SER A 358 6.37 -32.02 28.99
C SER A 358 5.34 -30.87 29.22
N GLY A 359 4.61 -30.47 28.16
CA GLY A 359 3.36 -29.71 28.32
C GLY A 359 2.63 -29.22 27.04
N VAL A 360 1.93 -30.12 26.33
CA VAL A 360 0.79 -29.85 25.39
C VAL A 360 1.09 -29.14 24.04
N PHE A 361 0.44 -29.65 22.98
CA PHE A 361 0.44 -29.16 21.61
C PHE A 361 -0.31 -27.83 21.42
N THR A 362 0.22 -26.92 20.60
CA THR A 362 -0.61 -26.19 19.61
C THR A 362 0.20 -25.85 18.36
N ARG A 363 -0.45 -25.93 17.18
CA ARG A 363 0.20 -25.76 15.85
C ARG A 363 0.33 -24.28 15.50
N MET A 364 1.53 -23.84 15.08
CA MET A 364 1.67 -22.66 14.22
C MET A 364 1.75 -23.12 12.77
N GLY A 365 0.73 -22.76 11.99
CA GLY A 365 0.66 -23.02 10.55
C GLY A 365 0.84 -21.73 9.75
N ASP A 366 1.78 -21.74 8.82
CA ASP A 366 1.91 -20.76 7.73
C ASP A 366 0.57 -20.64 6.97
N ARG A 367 -0.03 -19.45 6.88
CA ARG A 367 -1.04 -19.14 5.85
C ARG A 367 -1.41 -17.65 5.70
N GLY A 368 -1.39 -17.19 4.45
CA GLY A 368 -2.45 -16.34 3.87
C GLY A 368 -2.42 -14.84 4.13
N VAL A 369 -1.98 -14.07 3.13
CA VAL A 369 -2.20 -12.61 3.08
C VAL A 369 -3.67 -12.34 2.75
N SER A 370 -4.48 -12.26 3.81
CA SER A 370 -5.68 -11.42 3.87
C SER A 370 -5.39 -10.23 4.78
N ALA A 371 -6.16 -9.15 4.67
CA ALA A 371 -5.99 -7.96 5.51
C ALA A 371 -6.54 -8.19 6.94
N LEU A 372 -6.03 -9.20 7.63
CA LEU A 372 -6.20 -9.33 9.07
C LEU A 372 -5.29 -8.31 9.75
N GLN A 373 -5.94 -7.39 10.47
CA GLN A 373 -5.32 -6.33 11.24
C GLN A 373 -4.18 -6.88 12.09
N SER A 374 -3.04 -6.19 12.07
CA SER A 374 -1.94 -6.45 13.00
C SER A 374 -2.37 -6.03 14.40
N PHE A 375 -3.02 -6.93 15.12
CA PHE A 375 -3.18 -6.84 16.58
C PHE A 375 -1.80 -7.00 17.23
N HIS A 376 -1.02 -5.93 17.18
CA HIS A 376 0.10 -5.76 18.10
C HIS A 376 -0.42 -5.75 19.53
N ASN A 377 0.42 -6.26 20.44
CA ASN A 377 0.07 -6.43 21.83
C ASN A 377 -0.36 -5.07 22.43
N GLN A 378 -1.64 -4.92 22.76
CA GLN A 378 -2.23 -3.60 23.03
C GLN A 378 -1.75 -2.97 24.34
N ASP A 379 -1.17 -3.77 25.22
CA ASP A 379 -0.58 -3.37 26.49
C ASP A 379 0.68 -2.49 26.35
N SER A 380 1.16 -2.22 25.13
CA SER A 380 2.38 -1.43 24.88
C SER A 380 2.17 -0.04 24.30
N ILE A 381 0.93 0.43 24.04
CA ILE A 381 0.74 1.78 23.46
C ILE A 381 1.04 2.87 24.51
N SER A 382 1.87 3.85 24.16
CA SER A 382 2.16 5.00 25.03
C SER A 382 1.04 6.04 25.02
N TYR A 383 0.87 6.72 26.15
CA TYR A 383 -0.12 7.77 26.36
C TYR A 383 0.54 9.05 26.88
N LEU A 384 0.14 10.21 26.37
CA LEU A 384 0.71 11.51 26.70
C LEU A 384 -0.04 12.24 27.83
N LEU A 385 0.72 13.02 28.62
CA LEU A 385 0.20 14.13 29.42
C LEU A 385 -0.15 15.33 28.53
N GLN A 386 -0.98 16.26 29.02
CA GLN A 386 -1.36 17.47 28.28
C GLN A 386 -0.13 18.31 27.90
N ARG A 387 0.78 18.50 28.85
CA ARG A 387 2.03 19.27 28.66
C ARG A 387 2.93 18.66 27.59
N GLU A 388 2.94 17.32 27.46
CA GLU A 388 3.82 16.60 26.55
C GLU A 388 3.29 16.66 25.12
N ALA A 389 1.97 16.60 24.95
CA ALA A 389 1.33 16.87 23.67
C ALA A 389 1.63 18.30 23.18
N ALA A 390 1.50 19.31 24.06
CA ALA A 390 1.85 20.70 23.73
C ALA A 390 3.34 20.87 23.37
N GLU A 391 4.26 20.25 24.14
CA GLU A 391 5.70 20.30 23.84
C GLU A 391 6.05 19.61 22.51
N ILE A 392 5.34 18.53 22.15
CA ILE A 392 5.49 17.88 20.84
C ILE A 392 5.01 18.82 19.72
N ASP A 393 3.85 19.44 19.86
CA ASP A 393 3.31 20.38 18.86
C ASP A 393 4.23 21.60 18.67
N GLU A 394 4.76 22.17 19.76
CA GLU A 394 5.80 23.23 19.69
C GLU A 394 7.09 22.75 19.02
N THR A 395 7.51 21.50 19.27
CA THR A 395 8.71 20.91 18.65
C THR A 395 8.49 20.67 17.15
N LEU A 396 7.30 20.25 16.74
CA LEU A 396 6.91 20.06 15.33
C LEU A 396 6.87 21.40 14.59
N MET A 397 6.20 22.40 15.16
CA MET A 397 6.02 23.71 14.52
C MET A 397 7.27 24.59 14.55
N GLY A 398 8.11 24.46 15.57
CA GLY A 398 9.34 25.24 15.74
C GLY A 398 10.54 24.58 15.04
N PRO A 399 11.43 23.87 15.76
CA PRO A 399 12.70 23.34 15.21
C PRO A 399 12.58 22.43 13.98
N LEU A 400 11.42 21.79 13.75
CA LEU A 400 11.18 20.92 12.61
C LEU A 400 10.49 21.60 11.42
N GLY A 401 10.02 22.84 11.59
CA GLY A 401 9.47 23.63 10.49
C GLY A 401 8.17 23.10 9.87
N PHE A 402 7.42 22.22 10.54
CA PHE A 402 6.06 21.92 10.09
C PHE A 402 5.20 23.16 10.21
N SER A 403 4.57 23.57 9.11
CA SER A 403 3.61 24.67 9.19
C SER A 403 2.29 24.20 9.81
N VAL A 404 1.56 25.13 10.44
CA VAL A 404 0.27 24.83 11.10
C VAL A 404 -0.71 24.20 10.09
N ASP A 405 -0.73 24.69 8.86
CA ASP A 405 -1.53 24.16 7.75
C ASP A 405 -1.13 22.74 7.34
N GLN A 406 0.15 22.37 7.38
CA GLN A 406 0.58 20.99 7.09
C GLN A 406 0.09 19.99 8.15
N LEU A 407 0.23 20.34 9.42
CA LEU A 407 -0.25 19.48 10.52
C LEU A 407 -1.77 19.35 10.47
N MET A 408 -2.46 20.46 10.24
CA MET A 408 -3.93 20.55 10.13
C MET A 408 -4.48 19.79 8.91
N GLU A 409 -3.80 19.84 7.76
CA GLU A 409 -4.17 19.07 6.57
C GLU A 409 -4.06 17.56 6.83
N LEU A 410 -2.97 17.13 7.47
CA LEU A 410 -2.73 15.73 7.81
C LEU A 410 -3.68 15.23 8.91
N ALA A 411 -4.05 16.10 9.85
CA ALA A 411 -5.01 15.83 10.90
C ALA A 411 -6.42 15.63 10.34
N GLY A 412 -6.98 16.63 9.65
CA GLY A 412 -8.32 16.54 9.09
C GLY A 412 -8.46 15.42 8.03
N LEU A 413 -7.40 15.12 7.27
CA LEU A 413 -7.39 13.94 6.41
C LEU A 413 -7.40 12.62 7.21
N SER A 414 -6.73 12.55 8.36
CA SER A 414 -6.75 11.36 9.23
C SER A 414 -8.16 11.11 9.80
N VAL A 415 -8.84 12.18 10.23
CA VAL A 415 -10.25 12.16 10.63
C VAL A 415 -11.14 11.65 9.50
N ALA A 416 -11.10 12.30 8.33
CA ALA A 416 -11.94 11.93 7.18
C ALA A 416 -11.69 10.49 6.73
N THR A 417 -10.45 10.01 6.76
CA THR A 417 -10.09 8.62 6.43
C THR A 417 -10.67 7.63 7.44
N SER A 418 -10.61 7.96 8.74
CA SER A 418 -11.11 7.08 9.81
C SER A 418 -12.64 6.92 9.74
N ILE A 419 -13.34 8.02 9.43
CA ILE A 419 -14.78 8.02 9.13
C ILE A 419 -15.07 7.11 7.94
N ALA A 420 -14.33 7.27 6.84
CA ALA A 420 -14.54 6.49 5.62
C ALA A 420 -14.18 5.00 5.74
N GLU A 421 -13.32 4.61 6.67
CA GLU A 421 -13.07 3.20 7.00
C GLU A 421 -14.28 2.54 7.66
N VAL A 422 -15.09 3.30 8.42
CA VAL A 422 -16.17 2.76 9.26
C VAL A 422 -17.57 2.99 8.67
N TYR A 423 -17.88 4.23 8.31
CA TYR A 423 -19.23 4.67 7.98
C TYR A 423 -19.34 4.90 6.48
N ARG A 424 -19.82 3.91 5.73
CA ARG A 424 -19.92 3.97 4.26
C ARG A 424 -20.78 5.17 3.80
N PRO A 425 -20.35 5.99 2.82
CA PRO A 425 -21.12 7.15 2.37
C PRO A 425 -22.45 6.78 1.68
N SER A 426 -22.61 5.52 1.25
CA SER A 426 -23.89 4.98 0.78
C SER A 426 -24.95 4.84 1.87
N GLU A 427 -24.53 4.78 3.14
CA GLU A 427 -25.39 4.53 4.31
C GLU A 427 -25.44 5.74 5.26
N TYR A 428 -24.31 6.44 5.41
CA TYR A 428 -24.13 7.58 6.31
C TYR A 428 -23.48 8.72 5.55
N ASN A 429 -24.27 9.63 4.97
CA ASN A 429 -23.72 10.74 4.17
C ASN A 429 -23.89 12.12 4.79
N ARG A 430 -24.84 12.34 5.70
CA ARG A 430 -25.12 13.66 6.27
C ARG A 430 -24.21 13.89 7.47
N VAL A 431 -23.21 14.76 7.33
CA VAL A 431 -22.21 15.01 8.36
C VAL A 431 -22.35 16.43 8.88
N LEU A 432 -22.45 16.64 10.20
CA LEU A 432 -22.32 17.96 10.80
C LEU A 432 -20.94 18.09 11.45
N ALA A 433 -20.10 19.00 10.95
CA ALA A 433 -18.85 19.39 11.59
C ALA A 433 -19.04 20.66 12.42
N ILE A 434 -18.78 20.57 13.72
CA ILE A 434 -18.93 21.68 14.66
C ILE A 434 -17.53 22.17 15.02
N CYS A 435 -17.12 23.31 14.48
CA CYS A 435 -15.74 23.78 14.48
C CYS A 435 -15.49 24.90 15.51
N GLY A 436 -14.39 24.78 16.26
CA GLY A 436 -13.93 25.78 17.22
C GLY A 436 -12.98 26.83 16.61
N PRO A 437 -12.61 27.89 17.36
CA PRO A 437 -11.65 28.89 16.91
C PRO A 437 -10.18 28.41 16.91
N GLY A 438 -9.87 27.31 17.59
CA GLY A 438 -8.52 26.76 17.68
C GLY A 438 -8.15 25.81 16.53
N ASN A 439 -6.95 25.22 16.60
CA ASN A 439 -6.44 24.31 15.56
C ASN A 439 -7.38 23.13 15.32
N ASN A 440 -7.95 22.52 16.37
CA ASN A 440 -8.96 21.46 16.26
C ASN A 440 -10.12 21.84 15.33
N GLY A 441 -10.59 23.09 15.38
CA GLY A 441 -11.64 23.58 14.49
C GLY A 441 -11.19 23.68 13.05
N GLY A 442 -9.93 24.06 12.81
CA GLY A 442 -9.28 23.96 11.51
C GLY A 442 -9.18 22.52 11.01
N ASP A 443 -8.82 21.57 11.86
CA ASP A 443 -8.81 20.13 11.54
C ASP A 443 -10.21 19.66 11.12
N GLY A 444 -11.26 20.11 11.80
CA GLY A 444 -12.66 19.84 11.45
C GLY A 444 -13.08 20.43 10.10
N LEU A 445 -12.64 21.66 9.77
CA LEU A 445 -12.88 22.27 8.45
C LEU A 445 -12.17 21.49 7.34
N VAL A 446 -10.93 21.06 7.56
CA VAL A 446 -10.18 20.18 6.65
C VAL A 446 -10.88 18.81 6.50
N ALA A 447 -11.31 18.21 7.61
CA ALA A 447 -12.00 16.92 7.59
C ALA A 447 -13.29 16.99 6.78
N ALA A 448 -14.10 18.03 6.98
CA ALA A 448 -15.31 18.27 6.20
C ALA A 448 -15.01 18.42 4.70
N ARG A 449 -13.92 19.11 4.32
CA ARG A 449 -13.51 19.21 2.90
C ARG A 449 -13.15 17.85 2.30
N HIS A 450 -12.39 17.01 3.01
CA HIS A 450 -12.06 15.66 2.52
C HIS A 450 -13.30 14.77 2.47
N LEU A 451 -14.20 14.85 3.44
CA LEU A 451 -15.47 14.12 3.44
C LEU A 451 -16.34 14.49 2.23
N HIS A 452 -16.42 15.76 1.84
CA HIS A 452 -17.09 16.14 0.59
C HIS A 452 -16.48 15.39 -0.62
N HIS A 453 -15.14 15.35 -0.74
CA HIS A 453 -14.46 14.63 -1.81
C HIS A 453 -14.59 13.10 -1.71
N PHE A 454 -14.88 12.55 -0.54
CA PHE A 454 -15.17 11.12 -0.33
C PHE A 454 -16.65 10.76 -0.59
N GLY A 455 -17.49 11.72 -1.00
CA GLY A 455 -18.89 11.50 -1.37
C GLY A 455 -19.91 11.75 -0.25
N TYR A 456 -19.48 12.31 0.89
CA TYR A 456 -20.37 12.73 1.97
C TYR A 456 -20.96 14.12 1.68
N LYS A 457 -21.99 14.48 2.45
CA LYS A 457 -22.67 15.78 2.48
C LYS A 457 -22.39 16.46 3.82
N PRO A 458 -21.23 17.12 3.97
CA PRO A 458 -20.92 17.87 5.18
C PRO A 458 -21.74 19.16 5.29
N TYR A 459 -21.95 19.58 6.52
CA TYR A 459 -22.51 20.86 6.98
C TYR A 459 -21.57 21.39 8.06
N ILE A 460 -21.36 22.70 8.12
CA ILE A 460 -20.44 23.31 9.09
C ILE A 460 -21.22 24.19 10.06
N CYS A 461 -21.10 23.94 11.36
CA CYS A 461 -21.40 24.95 12.37
C CYS A 461 -20.09 25.53 12.89
N TYR A 462 -19.81 26.81 12.63
CA TYR A 462 -18.57 27.49 13.05
C TYR A 462 -18.89 28.78 13.83
N PRO A 463 -19.25 28.69 15.13
CA PRO A 463 -19.84 29.80 15.87
C PRO A 463 -18.90 30.99 16.08
N LYS A 464 -17.60 30.72 16.21
CA LYS A 464 -16.56 31.74 16.44
C LYS A 464 -15.45 31.61 15.41
N ARG A 465 -15.66 32.21 14.23
CA ARG A 465 -14.68 32.22 13.12
C ARG A 465 -13.36 32.90 13.55
N THR A 466 -12.24 32.29 13.20
CA THR A 466 -10.90 32.82 13.55
C THR A 466 -10.38 33.77 12.47
N PRO A 467 -10.06 35.04 12.81
CA PRO A 467 -9.61 36.05 11.83
C PRO A 467 -8.11 35.89 11.52
N LYS A 468 -7.73 34.75 10.93
CA LYS A 468 -6.37 34.45 10.46
C LYS A 468 -6.43 33.93 9.02
N PRO A 469 -5.49 34.31 8.12
CA PRO A 469 -5.55 33.94 6.69
C PRO A 469 -5.74 32.44 6.41
N LEU A 470 -5.13 31.57 7.22
CA LEU A 470 -5.30 30.11 7.14
C LEU A 470 -6.77 29.69 7.27
N TYR A 471 -7.46 30.16 8.31
CA TYR A 471 -8.85 29.81 8.62
C TYR A 471 -9.80 30.43 7.59
N THR A 472 -9.52 31.65 7.13
CA THR A 472 -10.23 32.26 5.99
C THR A 472 -10.11 31.38 4.74
N GLY A 473 -8.90 30.89 4.44
CA GLY A 473 -8.66 30.00 3.30
C GLY A 473 -9.44 28.68 3.38
N LEU A 474 -9.49 28.04 4.56
CA LEU A 474 -10.28 26.81 4.77
C LEU A 474 -11.78 27.05 4.57
N VAL A 475 -12.31 28.16 5.09
CA VAL A 475 -13.70 28.58 4.89
C VAL A 475 -13.98 28.81 3.40
N THR A 476 -13.14 29.57 2.69
CA THR A 476 -13.31 29.81 1.25
C THR A 476 -13.25 28.51 0.42
N GLN A 477 -12.42 27.54 0.81
CA GLN A 477 -12.39 26.22 0.13
C GLN A 477 -13.71 25.47 0.30
N LEU A 478 -14.28 25.43 1.51
CA LEU A 478 -15.57 24.79 1.79
C LEU A 478 -16.73 25.51 1.07
N GLU A 479 -16.74 26.84 1.11
CA GLU A 479 -17.72 27.67 0.38
C GLU A 479 -17.61 27.43 -1.15
N SER A 480 -16.40 27.26 -1.71
CA SER A 480 -16.21 26.95 -3.13
C SER A 480 -16.71 25.57 -3.56
N LEU A 481 -16.81 24.64 -2.60
CA LEU A 481 -17.42 23.31 -2.77
C LEU A 481 -18.94 23.33 -2.49
N SER A 482 -19.53 24.51 -2.25
CA SER A 482 -20.92 24.70 -1.83
C SER A 482 -21.30 23.93 -0.56
N VAL A 483 -20.33 23.74 0.35
CA VAL A 483 -20.59 23.16 1.67
C VAL A 483 -21.34 24.18 2.53
N PRO A 484 -22.56 23.86 3.02
CA PRO A 484 -23.37 24.80 3.79
C PRO A 484 -22.78 25.09 5.17
N PHE A 485 -22.83 26.37 5.57
CA PHE A 485 -22.56 26.81 6.94
C PHE A 485 -23.89 27.14 7.63
N LEU A 486 -24.10 26.57 8.82
CA LEU A 486 -25.26 26.79 9.69
C LEU A 486 -24.85 27.68 10.86
N SER A 487 -25.74 28.57 11.30
CA SER A 487 -25.60 29.22 12.61
C SER A 487 -25.95 28.23 13.74
N VAL A 488 -25.67 28.57 15.00
CA VAL A 488 -26.07 27.72 16.14
C VAL A 488 -27.60 27.75 16.30
N GLU A 489 -28.19 28.89 15.93
CA GLU A 489 -29.61 29.17 15.96
C GLU A 489 -30.40 28.38 14.89
N ASP A 490 -29.75 28.00 13.78
CA ASP A 490 -30.32 27.16 12.73
C ASP A 490 -30.23 25.65 13.03
N LEU A 491 -29.49 25.24 14.07
CA LEU A 491 -29.37 23.82 14.43
C LEU A 491 -30.65 23.32 15.12
N PRO A 492 -31.20 22.16 14.72
CA PRO A 492 -32.34 21.57 15.39
C PRO A 492 -31.96 21.11 16.80
N LEU A 493 -32.92 21.18 17.74
CA LEU A 493 -32.76 20.69 19.12
C LEU A 493 -32.43 19.18 19.18
N ASP A 494 -32.84 18.44 18.15
CA ASP A 494 -32.51 17.04 17.95
C ASP A 494 -31.79 16.90 16.60
N LEU A 495 -30.46 16.84 16.65
CA LEU A 495 -29.58 16.69 15.48
C LEU A 495 -29.77 15.36 14.74
N SER A 496 -30.44 14.39 15.36
CA SER A 496 -30.44 13.01 14.91
C SER A 496 -31.26 12.74 13.65
N ASN A 497 -32.30 13.53 13.43
CA ASN A 497 -33.16 13.38 12.26
C ASN A 497 -32.47 13.93 11.00
N ASP A 498 -31.52 14.84 11.15
CA ASP A 498 -30.90 15.63 10.08
C ASP A 498 -29.47 15.19 9.74
N PHE A 499 -28.73 14.62 10.71
CA PHE A 499 -27.33 14.21 10.53
C PHE A 499 -27.10 12.75 10.93
N ASP A 500 -26.30 12.05 10.12
CA ASP A 500 -25.91 10.66 10.33
C ASP A 500 -24.63 10.55 11.19
N ILE A 501 -23.78 11.58 11.12
CA ILE A 501 -22.44 11.64 11.71
C ILE A 501 -22.21 13.04 12.30
N LEU A 502 -21.72 13.12 13.54
CA LEU A 502 -21.33 14.37 14.19
C LEU A 502 -19.79 14.43 14.35
N VAL A 503 -19.16 15.44 13.75
CA VAL A 503 -17.72 15.70 13.82
C VAL A 503 -17.51 16.82 14.83
N ASP A 504 -17.19 16.46 16.07
CA ASP A 504 -16.81 17.44 17.11
C ASP A 504 -15.36 17.89 16.90
N ALA A 505 -15.25 19.16 16.51
CA ALA A 505 -14.02 19.90 16.33
C ALA A 505 -14.05 21.22 17.12
N MET A 506 -14.94 21.33 18.13
CA MET A 506 -15.10 22.55 18.93
C MET A 506 -14.12 22.63 20.08
N PHE A 507 -14.05 21.56 20.87
CA PHE A 507 -13.44 21.62 22.18
C PHE A 507 -11.91 21.60 22.11
N GLY A 508 -11.30 22.44 22.95
CA GLY A 508 -9.88 22.76 22.96
C GLY A 508 -9.40 23.11 24.36
N PHE A 509 -8.20 23.71 24.51
CA PHE A 509 -7.47 23.96 25.79
C PHE A 509 -8.17 24.92 26.78
N SER A 510 -9.46 25.20 26.59
CA SER A 510 -10.15 26.36 27.14
C SER A 510 -11.62 26.10 27.50
N PHE A 511 -12.15 24.89 27.29
CA PHE A 511 -13.57 24.57 27.55
C PHE A 511 -13.74 23.21 28.23
N HIS A 512 -14.84 23.07 28.98
CA HIS A 512 -15.03 22.01 29.98
C HIS A 512 -15.71 20.77 29.40
N GLY A 513 -15.21 19.59 29.80
CA GLY A 513 -15.53 18.31 29.17
C GLY A 513 -14.90 17.08 29.85
N TRP A 514 -14.02 16.36 29.14
CA TRP A 514 -13.34 15.09 29.55
C TRP A 514 -12.03 15.70 30.01
N HIS A 515 -11.68 15.53 31.28
CA HIS A 515 -10.38 16.01 31.73
C HIS A 515 -9.29 15.37 30.87
N VAL A 516 -8.35 16.18 30.38
CA VAL A 516 -7.32 15.76 29.41
C VAL A 516 -6.51 14.53 29.86
N GLU A 517 -6.37 14.35 31.17
CA GLU A 517 -5.65 13.25 31.78
C GLU A 517 -6.57 12.25 32.49
N GLU A 518 -7.66 12.72 33.10
CA GLU A 518 -8.56 11.88 33.91
C GLU A 518 -9.81 11.40 33.15
N GLY A 519 -10.05 11.87 31.93
CA GLY A 519 -11.22 11.56 31.12
C GLY A 519 -12.52 12.07 31.72
N ASP A 520 -13.61 11.33 31.52
CA ASP A 520 -14.90 11.65 32.14
C ASP A 520 -14.81 11.53 33.68
N ILE A 521 -15.01 12.67 34.36
CA ILE A 521 -15.03 12.80 35.83
C ILE A 521 -16.49 12.87 36.32
N ASP A 522 -17.33 13.67 35.66
CA ASP A 522 -18.63 14.10 36.17
C ASP A 522 -19.83 13.31 35.60
N GLY A 523 -19.69 12.67 34.44
CA GLY A 523 -20.72 11.81 33.87
C GLY A 523 -21.89 12.51 33.15
N GLU A 524 -21.73 13.75 32.67
CA GLU A 524 -22.79 14.57 32.05
C GLU A 524 -22.79 14.80 30.50
N GLY A 525 -21.78 14.41 29.73
CA GLY A 525 -21.55 14.89 28.35
C GLY A 525 -21.62 13.83 27.25
N ILE A 526 -20.53 13.64 26.48
CA ILE A 526 -20.55 12.86 25.23
C ILE A 526 -19.88 11.49 25.37
N LYS A 527 -20.59 10.46 24.87
CA LYS A 527 -20.13 9.08 24.63
C LYS A 527 -19.94 8.88 23.11
N PRO A 528 -18.74 9.15 22.56
CA PRO A 528 -18.47 8.91 21.15
C PRO A 528 -18.39 7.42 20.78
N ASP A 529 -18.95 7.06 19.63
CA ASP A 529 -18.66 5.79 18.96
C ASP A 529 -17.20 5.68 18.47
N MET A 530 -16.63 6.79 17.98
CA MET A 530 -15.29 6.84 17.40
C MET A 530 -14.37 7.83 18.13
N LEU A 531 -13.14 7.37 18.32
CA LEU A 531 -12.00 8.16 18.72
C LEU A 531 -10.95 8.08 17.61
N VAL A 532 -10.45 9.20 17.11
CA VAL A 532 -9.14 9.23 16.46
C VAL A 532 -8.18 9.99 17.41
N SER A 533 -6.91 9.60 17.52
CA SER A 533 -5.93 10.25 18.39
C SER A 533 -4.76 10.81 17.58
N LEU A 534 -4.67 12.14 17.38
CA LEU A 534 -3.56 12.75 16.64
C LEU A 534 -2.27 12.62 17.44
N THR A 535 -1.18 12.34 16.71
CA THR A 535 0.20 12.31 17.22
C THR A 535 0.44 11.10 18.14
N ALA A 536 -0.26 11.05 19.27
CA ALA A 536 -0.38 9.91 20.16
C ALA A 536 -1.65 10.04 21.03
N PRO A 537 -2.20 8.93 21.59
CA PRO A 537 -3.28 9.00 22.57
C PRO A 537 -2.90 9.82 23.80
N LYS A 538 -3.83 10.61 24.35
CA LYS A 538 -3.69 11.29 25.64
C LYS A 538 -4.15 10.35 26.76
N LEU A 539 -3.73 10.56 28.01
CA LEU A 539 -4.11 9.69 29.14
C LEU A 539 -5.62 9.46 29.26
N CYS A 540 -6.46 10.46 28.99
CA CYS A 540 -7.91 10.31 28.98
C CYS A 540 -8.42 9.18 28.07
N ALA A 541 -7.77 8.92 26.93
CA ALA A 541 -8.15 7.87 25.99
C ALA A 541 -8.12 6.46 26.60
N LYS A 542 -7.44 6.24 27.73
CA LYS A 542 -7.51 4.97 28.48
C LYS A 542 -8.92 4.63 28.99
N LYS A 543 -9.77 5.65 29.20
CA LYS A 543 -11.17 5.47 29.61
C LYS A 543 -12.13 5.36 28.42
N PHE A 544 -11.67 5.53 27.17
CA PHE A 544 -12.53 5.38 25.99
C PHE A 544 -13.04 3.95 25.85
N SER A 545 -14.34 3.80 25.58
CA SER A 545 -15.05 2.53 25.54
C SER A 545 -15.89 2.33 24.26
N GLY A 546 -15.86 3.28 23.33
CA GLY A 546 -16.54 3.16 22.04
C GLY A 546 -15.89 2.10 21.13
N PRO A 547 -16.64 1.59 20.13
CA PRO A 547 -16.20 0.48 19.28
C PRO A 547 -15.01 0.81 18.35
N HIS A 548 -14.65 2.08 18.16
CA HIS A 548 -13.68 2.49 17.16
C HIS A 548 -12.65 3.47 17.73
N HIS A 549 -11.44 2.99 18.05
CA HIS A 549 -10.30 3.86 18.36
C HIS A 549 -9.29 3.81 17.21
N PHE A 550 -8.76 4.95 16.81
CA PHE A 550 -7.75 5.13 15.79
C PHE A 550 -6.63 6.04 16.32
N LEU A 551 -5.45 5.90 15.73
CA LEU A 551 -4.31 6.79 15.87
C LEU A 551 -4.11 7.49 14.53
N GLY A 552 -4.24 8.82 14.52
CA GLY A 552 -4.07 9.69 13.36
C GLY A 552 -2.77 10.48 13.45
N GLY A 553 -2.43 11.21 12.38
CA GLY A 553 -1.24 12.06 12.37
C GLY A 553 0.07 11.29 12.21
N ARG A 554 0.22 10.61 11.06
CA ARG A 554 1.44 9.91 10.63
C ARG A 554 2.58 10.87 10.24
N PHE A 555 2.99 11.72 11.18
CA PHE A 555 4.05 12.73 11.04
C PHE A 555 5.04 12.80 12.21
N VAL A 556 4.83 12.05 13.30
CA VAL A 556 5.75 11.98 14.45
C VAL A 556 7.13 11.44 14.02
N PRO A 557 8.22 12.21 14.09
CA PRO A 557 9.55 11.73 13.72
C PRO A 557 10.13 10.79 14.79
N PRO A 558 11.04 9.85 14.42
CA PRO A 558 11.62 8.90 15.36
C PRO A 558 12.23 9.53 16.62
N PHE A 559 12.93 10.66 16.50
CA PHE A 559 13.55 11.31 17.65
C PHE A 559 12.52 11.90 18.65
N ILE A 560 11.31 12.29 18.19
CA ILE A 560 10.22 12.70 19.09
C ILE A 560 9.69 11.46 19.81
N ALA A 561 9.48 10.36 19.08
CA ALA A 561 9.10 9.09 19.70
C ALA A 561 10.14 8.61 20.73
N ASP A 562 11.44 8.74 20.44
CA ASP A 562 12.53 8.41 21.36
C ASP A 562 12.63 9.35 22.56
N LYS A 563 12.37 10.65 22.38
CA LYS A 563 12.36 11.66 23.45
C LYS A 563 11.24 11.40 24.45
N PHE A 564 10.02 11.20 23.96
CA PHE A 564 8.82 11.02 24.79
C PHE A 564 8.46 9.54 25.06
N LYS A 565 9.33 8.59 24.67
CA LYS A 565 9.13 7.14 24.81
C LYS A 565 7.78 6.67 24.25
N LEU A 566 7.47 7.10 23.03
CA LEU A 566 6.24 6.79 22.33
C LEU A 566 6.34 5.43 21.63
N HIS A 567 5.70 4.44 22.24
CA HIS A 567 5.40 3.17 21.61
C HIS A 567 4.09 3.32 20.82
N LEU A 568 4.22 3.52 19.52
CA LEU A 568 3.09 3.68 18.59
C LEU A 568 3.08 2.52 17.58
N PRO A 569 1.91 1.99 17.19
CA PRO A 569 1.81 0.94 16.18
C PRO A 569 2.24 1.46 14.80
N PRO A 570 2.80 0.58 13.94
CA PRO A 570 3.16 0.95 12.58
C PRO A 570 1.91 1.18 11.74
N TYR A 571 1.90 2.27 10.98
CA TYR A 571 0.85 2.55 10.00
C TYR A 571 1.08 1.71 8.73
N PRO A 572 0.16 0.81 8.35
CA PRO A 572 0.36 -0.10 7.22
C PRO A 572 0.36 0.66 5.87
N GLY A 573 1.30 0.34 5.00
CA GLY A 573 1.34 0.86 3.63
C GLY A 573 1.26 2.39 3.57
N THR A 574 0.23 2.91 2.89
CA THR A 574 -0.07 4.34 2.74
C THR A 574 -1.01 4.93 3.79
N ALA A 575 -1.56 4.12 4.71
CA ALA A 575 -2.58 4.53 5.67
C ALA A 575 -2.22 5.82 6.45
N MET A 576 -3.22 6.68 6.64
CA MET A 576 -3.13 7.96 7.35
C MET A 576 -3.51 7.84 8.82
N CYS A 577 -4.45 6.95 9.11
CA CYS A 577 -4.85 6.48 10.43
C CYS A 577 -4.47 5.00 10.60
N VAL A 578 -4.44 4.51 11.83
CA VAL A 578 -4.37 3.07 12.15
C VAL A 578 -5.30 2.77 13.32
N ARG A 579 -6.12 1.72 13.21
CA ARG A 579 -7.02 1.31 14.29
C ARG A 579 -6.22 0.81 15.50
N ILE A 580 -6.56 1.33 16.67
CA ILE A 580 -6.02 0.95 17.98
C ILE A 580 -7.18 0.56 18.91
N GLY A 581 -6.90 0.03 20.10
CA GLY A 581 -7.94 -0.49 20.98
C GLY A 581 -8.56 -1.81 20.49
N LYS A 582 -9.40 -2.43 21.33
CA LYS A 582 -9.90 -3.80 21.13
C LYS A 582 -10.73 -3.89 19.84
N PRO A 583 -10.64 -5.00 19.07
CA PRO A 583 -11.57 -5.23 17.98
C PRO A 583 -13.00 -5.24 18.52
N PRO A 584 -13.98 -4.66 17.80
CA PRO A 584 -15.37 -4.75 18.21
C PRO A 584 -15.76 -6.24 18.29
N GLN A 585 -16.59 -6.59 19.27
CA GLN A 585 -17.16 -7.93 19.34
C GLN A 585 -18.16 -8.07 18.19
N ILE A 586 -17.68 -8.66 17.09
CA ILE A 586 -18.47 -8.84 15.87
C ILE A 586 -19.61 -9.83 16.15
N ASP A 587 -20.84 -9.33 16.14
CA ASP A 587 -22.00 -10.19 15.92
C ASP A 587 -21.98 -10.68 14.47
N ILE A 588 -21.69 -11.98 14.30
CA ILE A 588 -21.62 -12.63 12.99
C ILE A 588 -22.97 -12.54 12.26
N SER A 589 -24.10 -12.45 12.97
CA SER A 589 -25.43 -12.29 12.36
C SER A 589 -25.64 -10.89 11.78
N ALA A 590 -24.92 -9.88 12.28
CA ALA A 590 -24.95 -8.50 11.83
C ALA A 590 -23.98 -8.18 10.69
N LEU A 591 -23.06 -9.08 10.32
CA LEU A 591 -22.18 -8.95 9.14
C LEU A 591 -22.90 -8.99 7.77
N ARG A 592 -24.24 -8.88 7.76
CA ARG A 592 -25.06 -8.98 6.57
C ARG A 592 -24.92 -7.72 5.72
N GLU A 593 -24.43 -7.90 4.49
CA GLU A 593 -24.52 -6.86 3.45
C GLU A 593 -25.85 -6.96 2.68
N ASN A 594 -26.34 -5.82 2.19
CA ASN A 594 -27.49 -5.75 1.30
C ASN A 594 -27.00 -5.53 -0.13
N TYR A 595 -27.02 -6.58 -0.96
CA TYR A 595 -26.54 -6.52 -2.34
C TYR A 595 -27.36 -5.55 -3.19
N ILE A 596 -26.71 -4.60 -3.84
CA ILE A 596 -27.30 -3.76 -4.89
C ILE A 596 -26.82 -4.31 -6.23
N SER A 597 -27.73 -4.78 -7.07
CA SER A 597 -27.40 -5.45 -8.33
C SER A 597 -28.60 -5.37 -9.30
N PRO A 598 -28.37 -5.46 -10.62
CA PRO A 598 -29.46 -5.54 -11.60
C PRO A 598 -30.19 -6.89 -11.49
N GLU A 599 -31.47 -6.93 -11.89
CA GLU A 599 -32.23 -8.17 -12.04
C GLU A 599 -31.64 -9.07 -13.14
N PHE A 600 -31.60 -10.38 -12.91
CA PHE A 600 -31.07 -11.37 -13.86
C PHE A 600 -32.15 -12.37 -14.25
N LEU A 601 -33.00 -11.95 -15.20
CA LEU A 601 -34.16 -12.68 -15.70
C LEU A 601 -33.80 -13.58 -16.91
N GLU A 602 -34.65 -14.57 -17.19
CA GLU A 602 -34.46 -15.55 -18.27
C GLU A 602 -34.28 -14.91 -19.67
N GLU A 603 -34.85 -13.72 -19.89
CA GLU A 603 -34.78 -12.97 -21.16
C GLU A 603 -33.43 -12.27 -21.41
N TYR A 604 -32.56 -12.15 -20.39
CA TYR A 604 -31.24 -11.50 -20.49
C TYR A 604 -30.06 -12.49 -20.58
N VAL A 605 -30.36 -13.79 -20.56
CA VAL A 605 -29.37 -14.88 -20.59
C VAL A 605 -29.06 -15.29 -22.03
N GLU A 606 -27.80 -15.56 -22.32
CA GLU A 606 -27.41 -16.18 -23.59
C GLU A 606 -28.02 -17.58 -23.74
N ALA A 607 -28.32 -17.96 -24.98
CA ALA A 607 -28.89 -19.27 -25.29
C ALA A 607 -27.93 -20.42 -24.97
N ASP A 608 -26.63 -20.25 -25.25
CA ASP A 608 -25.57 -21.19 -24.86
C ASP A 608 -25.03 -20.80 -23.46
N PRO A 609 -25.07 -21.70 -22.45
CA PRO A 609 -24.48 -21.44 -21.14
C PRO A 609 -22.97 -21.20 -21.17
N MET A 610 -22.25 -21.67 -22.18
CA MET A 610 -20.83 -21.35 -22.40
C MET A 610 -20.64 -19.88 -22.77
N ASP A 611 -21.53 -19.31 -23.58
CA ASP A 611 -21.48 -17.88 -23.94
C ASP A 611 -21.92 -17.00 -22.77
N GLN A 612 -22.93 -17.43 -22.00
CA GLN A 612 -23.27 -16.78 -20.74
C GLN A 612 -22.10 -16.78 -19.74
N PHE A 613 -21.34 -17.87 -19.65
CA PHE A 613 -20.12 -17.91 -18.84
C PHE A 613 -19.08 -16.90 -19.34
N ARG A 614 -18.79 -16.88 -20.65
CA ARG A 614 -17.81 -15.95 -21.25
C ARG A 614 -18.18 -14.50 -20.95
N LYS A 615 -19.44 -14.12 -21.18
CA LYS A 615 -19.99 -12.80 -20.89
C LYS A 615 -19.74 -12.36 -19.44
N TRP A 616 -20.09 -13.18 -18.46
CA TRP A 616 -19.86 -12.84 -17.04
C TRP A 616 -18.38 -12.90 -16.63
N PHE A 617 -17.57 -13.75 -17.27
CA PHE A 617 -16.13 -13.80 -17.06
C PHE A 617 -15.46 -12.52 -17.57
N ASP A 618 -15.85 -12.03 -18.74
CA ASP A 618 -15.36 -10.77 -19.30
C ASP A 618 -15.81 -9.58 -18.46
N ASP A 619 -17.05 -9.55 -17.96
CA ASP A 619 -17.51 -8.55 -16.97
C ASP A 619 -16.61 -8.52 -15.72
N ALA A 620 -16.22 -9.69 -15.19
CA ALA A 620 -15.33 -9.81 -14.03
C ALA A 620 -13.89 -9.31 -14.32
N VAL A 621 -13.41 -9.49 -15.55
CA VAL A 621 -12.12 -8.94 -16.01
C VAL A 621 -12.19 -7.42 -16.18
N VAL A 622 -13.25 -6.90 -16.82
CA VAL A 622 -13.46 -5.46 -17.05
C VAL A 622 -13.67 -4.69 -15.74
N ALA A 623 -14.35 -5.30 -14.77
CA ALA A 623 -14.49 -4.76 -13.41
C ALA A 623 -13.16 -4.76 -12.61
N GLY A 624 -12.07 -5.31 -13.16
CA GLY A 624 -10.76 -5.34 -12.51
C GLY A 624 -10.69 -6.23 -11.27
N LEU A 625 -11.56 -7.26 -11.18
CA LEU A 625 -11.56 -8.16 -10.04
C LEU A 625 -10.22 -8.90 -9.93
N LYS A 626 -9.83 -9.23 -8.70
CA LYS A 626 -8.59 -9.94 -8.43
C LYS A 626 -8.75 -11.43 -8.76
N GLU A 627 -7.92 -11.93 -9.67
CA GLU A 627 -7.88 -13.34 -10.10
C GLU A 627 -9.27 -13.90 -10.50
N PRO A 628 -9.97 -13.31 -11.50
CA PRO A 628 -11.33 -13.72 -11.87
C PRO A 628 -11.41 -15.15 -12.41
N ASN A 629 -10.26 -15.74 -12.78
CA ASN A 629 -10.09 -17.13 -13.19
C ASN A 629 -9.76 -18.10 -12.03
N ALA A 630 -9.77 -17.64 -10.78
CA ALA A 630 -9.72 -18.52 -9.62
C ALA A 630 -11.08 -19.19 -9.40
N MET A 631 -11.07 -20.51 -9.26
CA MET A 631 -12.27 -21.32 -9.03
C MET A 631 -12.05 -22.34 -7.92
N ALA A 632 -13.05 -22.56 -7.08
CA ALA A 632 -13.04 -23.67 -6.15
C ALA A 632 -13.40 -24.96 -6.89
N LEU A 633 -12.45 -25.90 -6.95
CA LEU A 633 -12.62 -27.23 -7.53
C LEU A 633 -12.94 -28.23 -6.41
N SER A 634 -14.16 -28.76 -6.43
CA SER A 634 -14.66 -29.78 -5.50
C SER A 634 -14.64 -31.16 -6.16
N THR A 635 -14.05 -32.15 -5.47
CA THR A 635 -13.94 -33.55 -5.91
C THR A 635 -14.22 -34.48 -4.73
N ALA A 636 -14.64 -35.72 -4.99
CA ALA A 636 -14.87 -36.74 -3.96
C ALA A 636 -14.40 -38.11 -4.48
N GLY A 637 -13.75 -38.90 -3.63
CA GLY A 637 -13.35 -40.28 -3.96
C GLY A 637 -14.46 -41.30 -3.68
N LYS A 638 -14.12 -42.59 -3.64
CA LYS A 638 -15.07 -43.68 -3.36
C LYS A 638 -15.67 -43.64 -1.96
N ASP A 639 -15.08 -42.90 -1.02
CA ASP A 639 -15.62 -42.71 0.32
C ASP A 639 -16.75 -41.66 0.40
N GLY A 640 -17.08 -41.01 -0.73
CA GLY A 640 -18.13 -40.02 -0.84
C GLY A 640 -17.82 -38.69 -0.13
N LYS A 641 -16.61 -38.50 0.42
CA LYS A 641 -16.27 -37.28 1.17
C LYS A 641 -15.76 -36.19 0.22
N PRO A 642 -16.48 -35.07 0.06
CA PRO A 642 -16.01 -33.99 -0.78
C PRO A 642 -14.78 -33.33 -0.18
N SER A 643 -13.89 -32.87 -1.06
CA SER A 643 -12.85 -31.92 -0.68
C SER A 643 -12.65 -30.87 -1.76
N SER A 644 -12.46 -29.62 -1.32
CA SER A 644 -12.42 -28.44 -2.18
C SER A 644 -11.09 -27.69 -2.02
N ARG A 645 -10.65 -27.03 -3.09
CA ARG A 645 -9.48 -26.13 -3.09
C ARG A 645 -9.55 -25.19 -4.28
N ILE A 646 -8.89 -24.04 -4.18
CA ILE A 646 -8.73 -23.13 -5.32
C ILE A 646 -7.79 -23.74 -6.36
N VAL A 647 -8.18 -23.66 -7.62
CA VAL A 647 -7.34 -23.85 -8.80
C VAL A 647 -7.56 -22.66 -9.74
N LEU A 648 -6.67 -22.47 -10.71
CA LEU A 648 -6.83 -21.45 -11.75
C LEU A 648 -7.34 -22.10 -13.03
N LEU A 649 -8.43 -21.59 -13.57
CA LEU A 649 -8.87 -21.84 -14.94
C LEU A 649 -7.80 -21.31 -15.91
N LYS A 650 -7.46 -22.13 -16.93
CA LYS A 650 -6.41 -21.85 -17.92
C LYS A 650 -6.88 -21.90 -19.37
N GLY A 651 -8.05 -22.46 -19.63
CA GLY A 651 -8.69 -22.43 -20.94
C GLY A 651 -10.17 -22.76 -20.82
N VAL A 652 -10.95 -22.19 -21.73
CA VAL A 652 -12.36 -22.54 -21.97
C VAL A 652 -12.48 -22.75 -23.46
N ASP A 653 -12.71 -24.00 -23.87
CA ASP A 653 -12.93 -24.36 -25.27
C ASP A 653 -14.33 -24.99 -25.43
N LYS A 654 -14.66 -25.41 -26.65
CA LYS A 654 -15.94 -26.06 -26.98
C LYS A 654 -16.18 -27.39 -26.23
N ASP A 655 -15.12 -28.00 -25.69
CA ASP A 655 -15.17 -29.29 -25.01
C ASP A 655 -15.16 -29.11 -23.47
N GLY A 656 -14.95 -27.88 -22.96
CA GLY A 656 -15.17 -27.51 -21.56
C GLY A 656 -14.06 -26.67 -20.91
N PHE A 657 -13.86 -26.89 -19.61
CA PHE A 657 -13.06 -26.04 -18.71
C PHE A 657 -11.75 -26.70 -18.32
N VAL A 658 -10.62 -26.06 -18.63
CA VAL A 658 -9.28 -26.67 -18.48
C VAL A 658 -8.49 -26.04 -17.33
N TRP A 659 -7.91 -26.88 -16.47
CA TRP A 659 -6.92 -26.50 -15.45
C TRP A 659 -5.77 -27.51 -15.38
N TYR A 660 -4.63 -27.09 -14.82
CA TYR A 660 -3.41 -27.91 -14.77
C TYR A 660 -2.96 -28.21 -13.35
N THR A 661 -2.47 -29.42 -13.11
CA THR A 661 -2.18 -29.90 -11.75
C THR A 661 -1.19 -31.07 -11.71
N ASN A 662 -0.82 -31.49 -10.50
CA ASN A 662 -0.03 -32.69 -10.28
C ASN A 662 -0.95 -33.92 -10.16
N TYR A 663 -0.76 -34.92 -11.01
CA TYR A 663 -1.52 -36.17 -11.06
C TYR A 663 -1.34 -37.09 -9.83
N GLY A 664 -0.32 -36.85 -8.99
CA GLY A 664 -0.16 -37.52 -7.68
C GLY A 664 -0.77 -36.76 -6.50
N SER A 665 -1.51 -35.67 -6.75
CA SER A 665 -2.18 -34.92 -5.68
C SER A 665 -3.52 -35.53 -5.27
N ARG A 666 -4.01 -35.23 -4.06
CA ARG A 666 -5.28 -35.78 -3.54
C ARG A 666 -6.45 -35.63 -4.52
N LYS A 667 -6.61 -34.47 -5.16
CA LYS A 667 -7.70 -34.23 -6.13
C LYS A 667 -7.60 -35.14 -7.37
N ALA A 668 -6.39 -35.48 -7.80
CA ALA A 668 -6.17 -36.33 -8.97
C ALA A 668 -6.47 -37.80 -8.65
N HIS A 669 -6.16 -38.25 -7.42
CA HIS A 669 -6.62 -39.53 -6.91
C HIS A 669 -8.15 -39.60 -6.82
N GLU A 670 -8.80 -38.59 -6.24
CA GLU A 670 -10.28 -38.50 -6.19
C GLU A 670 -10.89 -38.53 -7.60
N ILE A 671 -10.38 -37.74 -8.56
CA ILE A 671 -10.82 -37.75 -9.98
C ILE A 671 -10.59 -39.13 -10.64
N SER A 672 -9.51 -39.84 -10.32
CA SER A 672 -9.24 -41.17 -10.88
C SER A 672 -10.17 -42.26 -10.33
N GLU A 673 -10.76 -42.03 -9.15
CA GLU A 673 -11.73 -42.91 -8.51
C GLU A 673 -13.18 -42.60 -8.92
N ASN A 674 -13.49 -41.32 -9.10
CA ASN A 674 -14.78 -40.79 -9.51
C ASN A 674 -14.53 -39.59 -10.44
N PRO A 675 -14.71 -39.76 -11.77
CA PRO A 675 -14.34 -38.76 -12.76
C PRO A 675 -15.41 -37.65 -12.88
N HIS A 676 -15.90 -37.12 -11.77
CA HIS A 676 -16.83 -35.97 -11.73
C HIS A 676 -16.30 -34.90 -10.79
N ALA A 677 -16.57 -33.64 -11.12
CA ALA A 677 -16.23 -32.51 -10.25
C ALA A 677 -17.27 -31.37 -10.34
N SER A 678 -17.18 -30.44 -9.40
CA SER A 678 -17.92 -29.17 -9.41
C SER A 678 -16.92 -28.02 -9.34
N LEU A 679 -17.07 -27.06 -10.25
CA LEU A 679 -16.33 -25.80 -10.30
C LEU A 679 -17.23 -24.69 -9.77
N LEU A 680 -16.69 -23.84 -8.90
CA LEU A 680 -17.39 -22.70 -8.33
C LEU A 680 -16.57 -21.42 -8.54
N PHE A 681 -17.11 -20.48 -9.30
CA PHE A 681 -16.64 -19.10 -9.38
C PHE A 681 -17.47 -18.24 -8.43
N TYR A 682 -16.81 -17.35 -7.70
CA TYR A 682 -17.46 -16.34 -6.87
C TYR A 682 -16.78 -15.00 -7.11
N TRP A 683 -17.55 -14.06 -7.64
CA TRP A 683 -17.12 -12.71 -8.00
C TRP A 683 -17.84 -11.74 -7.06
N ASP A 684 -17.25 -11.55 -5.89
CA ASP A 684 -17.77 -10.74 -4.78
C ASP A 684 -18.09 -9.30 -5.21
N GLY A 685 -17.17 -8.64 -5.90
CA GLY A 685 -17.35 -7.27 -6.41
C GLY A 685 -18.48 -7.10 -7.45
N LEU A 686 -19.09 -8.20 -7.93
CA LEU A 686 -20.27 -8.19 -8.81
C LEU A 686 -21.50 -8.88 -8.18
N ASN A 687 -21.37 -9.38 -6.94
CA ASN A 687 -22.35 -10.25 -6.28
C ASN A 687 -22.79 -11.44 -7.16
N ARG A 688 -21.85 -12.06 -7.88
CA ARG A 688 -22.13 -13.15 -8.83
C ARG A 688 -21.48 -14.46 -8.43
N GLN A 689 -22.15 -15.55 -8.77
CA GLN A 689 -21.62 -16.90 -8.64
C GLN A 689 -21.98 -17.73 -9.88
N VAL A 690 -21.03 -18.56 -10.33
CA VAL A 690 -21.29 -19.58 -11.36
C VAL A 690 -20.85 -20.94 -10.84
N ARG A 691 -21.74 -21.93 -10.91
CA ARG A 691 -21.43 -23.34 -10.67
C ARG A 691 -21.44 -24.09 -11.99
N ILE A 692 -20.48 -25.00 -12.15
CA ILE A 692 -20.34 -25.84 -13.34
C ILE A 692 -20.03 -27.26 -12.90
N GLU A 693 -20.84 -28.23 -13.32
CA GLU A 693 -20.72 -29.63 -12.90
C GLU A 693 -20.69 -30.56 -14.12
N GLY A 694 -19.97 -31.67 -14.01
CA GLY A 694 -19.85 -32.66 -15.08
C GLY A 694 -18.61 -33.55 -14.98
N PRO A 695 -18.41 -34.45 -15.97
CA PRO A 695 -17.32 -35.40 -15.99
C PRO A 695 -15.97 -34.75 -16.32
N VAL A 696 -14.91 -35.34 -15.78
CA VAL A 696 -13.53 -34.85 -15.86
C VAL A 696 -12.63 -35.86 -16.56
N GLN A 697 -11.97 -35.41 -17.62
CA GLN A 697 -10.97 -36.19 -18.36
C GLN A 697 -9.60 -35.52 -18.30
N LYS A 698 -8.52 -36.29 -18.51
CA LYS A 698 -7.19 -35.71 -18.73
C LYS A 698 -7.13 -35.08 -20.11
N VAL A 699 -6.44 -33.95 -20.24
CA VAL A 699 -6.10 -33.39 -21.55
C VAL A 699 -5.00 -34.22 -22.22
N SER A 700 -4.74 -33.97 -23.51
CA SER A 700 -3.69 -34.70 -24.23
C SER A 700 -2.30 -34.44 -23.63
N GLU A 701 -1.37 -35.38 -23.83
CA GLU A 701 0.02 -35.20 -23.35
C GLU A 701 0.69 -34.01 -24.08
N LEU A 702 0.38 -33.82 -25.36
CA LEU A 702 0.84 -32.69 -26.17
C LEU A 702 0.33 -31.34 -25.63
N GLU A 703 -0.96 -31.24 -25.30
CA GLU A 703 -1.56 -30.04 -24.69
C GLU A 703 -0.95 -29.77 -23.30
N SER A 704 -0.70 -30.82 -22.52
CA SER A 704 0.02 -30.73 -21.24
C SER A 704 1.46 -30.25 -21.41
N GLU A 705 2.16 -30.67 -22.46
CA GLU A 705 3.54 -30.28 -22.77
C GLU A 705 3.63 -28.82 -23.25
N GLN A 706 2.80 -28.44 -24.23
CA GLN A 706 2.68 -27.07 -24.71
C GLN A 706 2.38 -26.08 -23.57
N TYR A 707 1.41 -26.42 -22.70
CA TYR A 707 1.10 -25.57 -21.55
C TYR A 707 2.15 -25.63 -20.43
N PHE A 708 2.89 -26.73 -20.27
CA PHE A 708 4.01 -26.75 -19.32
C PHE A 708 5.10 -25.76 -19.73
N HIS A 709 5.50 -25.77 -21.01
CA HIS A 709 6.59 -24.96 -21.52
C HIS A 709 6.25 -23.47 -21.69
N SER A 710 4.97 -23.10 -21.78
CA SER A 710 4.55 -21.68 -21.79
C SER A 710 4.65 -21.00 -20.40
N ARG A 711 4.80 -21.77 -19.32
CA ARG A 711 4.92 -21.23 -17.95
C ARG A 711 6.34 -20.65 -17.73
N PRO A 712 6.52 -19.62 -16.89
CA PRO A 712 7.84 -19.11 -16.52
C PRO A 712 8.76 -20.21 -15.97
N ARG A 713 10.08 -20.16 -16.23
CA ARG A 713 11.04 -21.22 -15.82
C ARG A 713 10.94 -21.60 -14.33
N GLY A 714 10.87 -20.62 -13.42
CA GLY A 714 10.67 -20.90 -11.99
C GLY A 714 9.35 -21.63 -11.66
N SER A 715 8.30 -21.42 -12.45
CA SER A 715 7.04 -22.19 -12.36
C SER A 715 7.18 -23.62 -12.90
N GLN A 716 8.02 -23.84 -13.91
CA GLN A 716 8.37 -25.18 -14.41
C GLN A 716 9.17 -25.94 -13.33
N ILE A 717 10.22 -25.33 -12.76
CA ILE A 717 11.02 -25.90 -11.66
C ILE A 717 10.13 -26.20 -10.44
N GLY A 718 9.32 -25.23 -9.99
CA GLY A 718 8.43 -25.42 -8.84
C GLY A 718 7.42 -26.58 -9.00
N ALA A 719 7.04 -26.92 -10.24
CA ALA A 719 6.19 -28.07 -10.52
C ALA A 719 6.94 -29.43 -10.48
N ILE A 720 8.27 -29.44 -10.61
CA ILE A 720 9.12 -30.62 -10.41
C ILE A 720 9.39 -30.82 -8.91
N VAL A 721 9.76 -29.75 -8.20
CA VAL A 721 10.02 -29.77 -6.74
C VAL A 721 8.77 -30.16 -5.96
N SER A 722 7.61 -29.63 -6.34
CA SER A 722 6.37 -29.85 -5.59
C SER A 722 5.74 -31.22 -5.87
N LYS A 723 6.13 -32.22 -5.07
CA LYS A 723 5.35 -33.44 -4.80
C LYS A 723 4.05 -33.06 -4.08
N GLN A 724 3.11 -32.50 -4.84
CA GLN A 724 1.92 -31.84 -4.29
C GLN A 724 1.08 -32.83 -3.46
N SER A 725 0.67 -32.41 -2.26
CA SER A 725 -0.08 -33.20 -1.27
C SER A 725 0.72 -34.26 -0.49
N THR A 726 2.05 -34.39 -0.65
CA THR A 726 2.87 -35.21 0.26
C THR A 726 3.39 -34.40 1.46
N ILE A 727 3.59 -35.05 2.60
CA ILE A 727 4.27 -34.45 3.77
C ILE A 727 5.76 -34.26 3.43
N VAL A 728 6.33 -33.11 3.82
CA VAL A 728 7.77 -32.80 3.67
C VAL A 728 8.39 -32.49 5.04
N PRO A 729 9.68 -32.83 5.29
CA PRO A 729 10.33 -32.61 6.59
C PRO A 729 10.45 -31.13 6.99
N GLY A 730 10.49 -30.22 6.02
CA GLY A 730 10.51 -28.79 6.27
C GLY A 730 10.72 -27.97 5.00
N ARG A 731 10.50 -26.65 5.10
CA ARG A 731 10.58 -25.70 3.98
C ARG A 731 11.98 -25.64 3.32
N HIS A 732 13.04 -25.92 4.10
CA HIS A 732 14.42 -25.95 3.63
C HIS A 732 14.66 -27.01 2.54
N VAL A 733 14.00 -28.17 2.60
CA VAL A 733 14.14 -29.24 1.60
C VAL A 733 13.67 -28.75 0.22
N LEU A 734 12.51 -28.10 0.17
CA LEU A 734 11.96 -27.53 -1.06
C LEU A 734 12.86 -26.41 -1.62
N HIS A 735 13.47 -25.59 -0.76
CA HIS A 735 14.41 -24.55 -1.18
C HIS A 735 15.71 -25.13 -1.73
N GLN A 736 16.19 -26.24 -1.18
CA GLN A 736 17.37 -26.95 -1.67
C GLN A 736 17.09 -27.62 -3.03
N GLU A 737 16.05 -28.45 -3.13
CA GLU A 737 15.65 -29.11 -4.38
C GLU A 737 15.40 -28.08 -5.51
N TYR A 738 14.81 -26.92 -5.18
CA TYR A 738 14.60 -25.83 -6.13
C TYR A 738 15.94 -25.26 -6.64
N LYS A 739 16.88 -24.93 -5.75
CA LYS A 739 18.21 -24.42 -6.13
C LYS A 739 19.03 -25.43 -6.92
N GLU A 740 18.96 -26.72 -6.58
CA GLU A 740 19.63 -27.79 -7.31
C GLU A 740 19.14 -27.88 -8.76
N LEU A 741 17.82 -27.78 -8.98
CA LEU A 741 17.23 -27.78 -10.32
C LEU A 741 17.47 -26.46 -11.07
N GLU A 742 17.42 -25.32 -10.39
CA GLU A 742 17.74 -24.00 -10.96
C GLU A 742 19.18 -23.95 -11.46
N ASN A 743 20.14 -24.43 -10.67
CA ASN A 743 21.53 -24.59 -11.09
C ASN A 743 21.67 -25.60 -12.26
N LYS A 744 20.98 -26.74 -12.20
CA LYS A 744 21.03 -27.76 -13.27
C LYS A 744 20.53 -27.24 -14.62
N PHE A 745 19.54 -26.36 -14.63
CA PHE A 745 18.94 -25.78 -15.84
C PHE A 745 19.35 -24.30 -16.05
N SER A 746 20.50 -23.90 -15.52
CA SER A 746 21.03 -22.52 -15.60
C SER A 746 21.63 -22.19 -16.98
N ASP A 747 22.04 -23.21 -17.74
CA ASP A 747 22.53 -23.14 -19.13
C ASP A 747 21.43 -22.78 -20.17
N GLY A 748 20.19 -22.54 -19.72
CA GLY A 748 19.05 -22.28 -20.57
C GLY A 748 18.38 -23.54 -21.15
N SER A 749 18.91 -24.74 -20.90
CA SER A 749 18.38 -26.00 -21.43
C SER A 749 16.89 -26.21 -21.11
N MET A 750 16.20 -26.99 -21.95
CA MET A 750 14.78 -27.23 -21.83
C MET A 750 14.47 -28.07 -20.58
N ILE A 751 13.61 -27.54 -19.72
CA ILE A 751 13.14 -28.23 -18.52
C ILE A 751 12.04 -29.21 -18.96
N PRO A 752 12.20 -30.54 -18.83
CA PRO A 752 11.20 -31.50 -19.31
C PRO A 752 9.96 -31.51 -18.42
N LYS A 753 8.77 -31.65 -19.02
CA LYS A 753 7.52 -31.83 -18.26
C LYS A 753 7.55 -33.15 -17.46
N PRO A 754 7.25 -33.14 -16.15
CA PRO A 754 7.09 -34.38 -15.39
C PRO A 754 5.93 -35.24 -15.89
N LYS A 755 6.10 -36.57 -15.88
CA LYS A 755 5.02 -37.54 -16.18
C LYS A 755 3.83 -37.44 -15.21
N TYR A 756 4.07 -36.95 -14.00
CA TYR A 756 3.04 -36.71 -12.98
C TYR A 756 2.42 -35.30 -13.06
N TRP A 757 2.62 -34.55 -14.15
CA TRP A 757 2.04 -33.21 -14.31
C TRP A 757 1.32 -33.07 -15.66
N GLY A 758 0.15 -32.44 -15.64
CA GLY A 758 -0.64 -32.17 -16.85
C GLY A 758 -2.01 -31.58 -16.55
N GLY A 759 -2.85 -31.51 -17.58
CA GLY A 759 -4.17 -30.88 -17.52
C GLY A 759 -5.32 -31.85 -17.27
N TYR A 760 -6.38 -31.31 -16.69
CA TYR A 760 -7.72 -31.90 -16.66
C TYR A 760 -8.70 -30.94 -17.35
N ARG A 761 -9.70 -31.51 -18.02
CA ARG A 761 -10.84 -30.81 -18.63
C ARG A 761 -12.13 -31.33 -17.98
N LEU A 762 -12.95 -30.44 -17.44
CA LEU A 762 -14.34 -30.74 -17.09
C LEU A 762 -15.22 -30.43 -18.29
N LYS A 763 -15.94 -31.44 -18.79
CA LYS A 763 -17.00 -31.26 -19.78
C LYS A 763 -18.28 -30.89 -19.02
N PRO A 764 -18.91 -29.73 -19.29
CA PRO A 764 -20.07 -29.32 -18.51
C PRO A 764 -21.32 -30.15 -18.88
N GLU A 765 -22.06 -30.54 -17.86
CA GLU A 765 -23.41 -31.14 -17.94
C GLU A 765 -24.45 -30.28 -17.21
N LEU A 766 -24.02 -29.42 -16.28
CA LEU A 766 -24.89 -28.49 -15.58
C LEU A 766 -24.20 -27.15 -15.34
N PHE A 767 -24.95 -26.08 -15.55
CA PHE A 767 -24.62 -24.73 -15.09
C PHE A 767 -25.67 -24.21 -14.10
N GLU A 768 -25.22 -23.46 -13.08
CA GLU A 768 -26.05 -22.53 -12.30
C GLU A 768 -25.41 -21.14 -12.35
N PHE A 769 -26.20 -20.14 -12.70
CA PHE A 769 -25.84 -18.72 -12.62
C PHE A 769 -26.66 -18.06 -11.51
N TRP A 770 -25.98 -17.41 -10.58
CA TRP A 770 -26.55 -16.78 -9.39
C TRP A 770 -26.17 -15.30 -9.31
N GLN A 771 -27.16 -14.44 -9.04
CA GLN A 771 -26.98 -12.99 -8.85
C GLN A 771 -27.58 -12.57 -7.49
N GLY A 772 -26.77 -11.89 -6.68
CA GLY A 772 -27.20 -11.33 -5.40
C GLY A 772 -28.25 -10.23 -5.57
N GLN A 773 -29.17 -10.09 -4.61
CA GLN A 773 -30.30 -9.15 -4.65
C GLN A 773 -30.63 -8.61 -3.25
N GLN A 774 -31.14 -7.38 -3.17
CA GLN A 774 -31.41 -6.66 -1.91
C GLN A 774 -32.35 -7.42 -0.97
N SER A 775 -33.40 -8.04 -1.53
CA SER A 775 -34.50 -8.67 -0.80
C SER A 775 -34.22 -10.10 -0.32
N ARG A 776 -33.02 -10.65 -0.59
CA ARG A 776 -32.68 -12.09 -0.53
C ARG A 776 -33.39 -12.97 -1.57
N LEU A 777 -34.22 -12.40 -2.44
CA LEU A 777 -34.76 -13.11 -3.61
C LEU A 777 -33.70 -13.10 -4.72
N HIS A 778 -32.65 -13.88 -4.53
CA HIS A 778 -31.54 -14.00 -5.48
C HIS A 778 -31.98 -14.70 -6.77
N ASP A 779 -31.55 -14.17 -7.90
CA ASP A 779 -31.85 -14.77 -9.20
C ASP A 779 -30.97 -16.01 -9.38
N ARG A 780 -31.59 -17.12 -9.78
CA ARG A 780 -30.94 -18.44 -9.89
C ARG A 780 -31.43 -19.19 -11.12
N LEU A 781 -30.62 -19.18 -12.15
CA LEU A 781 -30.93 -19.80 -13.44
C LEU A 781 -30.06 -21.03 -13.67
N PHE A 782 -30.69 -22.15 -13.97
CA PHE A 782 -30.05 -23.46 -14.17
C PHE A 782 -30.19 -23.94 -15.61
N ASN A 783 -29.12 -24.42 -16.22
CA ASN A 783 -29.16 -25.10 -17.52
C ASN A 783 -28.54 -26.50 -17.40
N PRO A 784 -29.34 -27.57 -17.46
CA PRO A 784 -28.85 -28.93 -17.67
C PRO A 784 -28.59 -29.15 -19.16
N ILE A 785 -27.34 -29.41 -19.53
CA ILE A 785 -26.94 -29.76 -20.89
C ILE A 785 -27.23 -31.25 -21.08
N SER A 786 -28.33 -31.57 -21.74
CA SER A 786 -28.58 -32.92 -22.27
C SER A 786 -27.61 -33.19 -23.43
N PHE A 787 -27.04 -34.39 -23.49
CA PHE A 787 -26.27 -34.89 -24.62
C PHE A 787 -27.04 -35.97 -25.39
#